data_AF-A0A2V2S4A5-F1
#
_entry.id   AF-A0A2V2S4A5-F1
#
_cell.length_a   1.000
_cell.length_b   1.000
_cell.length_c   1.000
_cell.angle_alpha   90.00
_cell.angle_beta   90.00
_cell.angle_gamma   90.00
#
_symmetry.space_group_name_H-M   'P 1'
#
loop_
_entity.id
_entity.type
_entity.pdbx_description
1 polymer ?
#
loop_
_entity_poly.entity_id
_entity_poly.type
_entity_poly.pdbx_seq_one_letter_code
_entity_poly.pdbx_strand_id
1 'polypeptide(L)'
;MKSLLKPFRDGHPLILALLLLLLTAGTFWPLFRNGFVNYDDPTYIYRNPHVLSGLAWDNLRWAFTTLQGGFWHPITWLSIMTDCQLFGQAAWGHHLTSLVLHAGNTLLLFFLLLQLSSAIPSFHHSIIPSPPWPAFFVAAFFAVHPLHVESVAWAAERKDTLSTLFFLLTVLAYSNCVASGEGRWSEFKVQGSKFKVQGFLLIRQFQRPLLWYLSALLLFTLGLMCKTMLVTLPLVLLLLDFWPLNRVQSPSTFAKASADKKSKVQGFDPPAPESQLKVQGSRLKVQSSCSEPRWRGGQWSVVSGLVLEKLPFFALSFAAGIVTIIAQKQAGALQTGARYSVLYRFENAIHSYLEYLFQTVWPARLAVFYSYPKTFSLLLTIAFGLVGLLLTIAAFWILFKVQGSRFKVQGSPLAYDRGLWTAVCGPWSAVGWLWYIITLLPVIGLLQVGAQAHADRYTYIPLIGIFIAVVWTFAEFKVRGSRFKVQGSAGPQHPSAHRVSPFPFYVSRFTPGALAVAALSVCCVLSRGQVQVWHDTFRLYGHAIAVTRDNALAHQNLAAELNQKAVSFRLLLPKTLAPAEQARLRSQISQLEDDAIREYQAAVDADPDYALAHGNLGLALFRKGRLNESIYHSEQAVKLMPNFAGAHRNLGIALGTAGRVDDAIDQLRIAVDLAPTDLSARENLAYALLTKGRTNDANAQLAIVARLRQGR
;
A
#
# COMPACT_ATOMS: atom_id res chain seq x y z
N MET A 1 23.31 -9.62 -34.95
CA MET A 1 23.35 -8.77 -33.73
C MET A 1 22.41 -7.56 -33.79
N LYS A 2 22.45 -6.68 -34.80
CA LYS A 2 21.54 -5.51 -34.91
C LYS A 2 20.04 -5.85 -35.04
N SER A 3 19.67 -6.99 -35.64
CA SER A 3 18.27 -7.45 -35.72
C SER A 3 17.74 -8.03 -34.40
N LEU A 4 18.60 -8.71 -33.62
CA LEU A 4 18.28 -9.26 -32.29
C LEU A 4 18.06 -8.16 -31.24
N LEU A 5 18.75 -7.03 -31.37
CA LEU A 5 18.61 -5.88 -30.47
C LEU A 5 17.50 -4.90 -30.88
N LYS A 6 16.93 -5.05 -32.08
CA LYS A 6 15.87 -4.17 -32.60
C LYS A 6 14.64 -4.13 -31.68
N PRO A 7 14.10 -5.27 -31.17
CA PRO A 7 12.93 -5.21 -30.30
C PRO A 7 13.23 -4.67 -28.89
N PHE A 8 14.48 -4.75 -28.41
CA PHE A 8 14.92 -4.05 -27.19
C PHE A 8 15.02 -2.53 -27.41
N ARG A 9 15.54 -2.10 -28.57
CA ARG A 9 15.62 -0.69 -28.96
C ARG A 9 14.26 -0.05 -29.15
N ASP A 10 13.34 -0.81 -29.74
CA ASP A 10 11.97 -0.37 -30.04
C ASP A 10 11.04 -0.54 -28.81
N GLY A 11 11.53 -1.13 -27.72
CA GLY A 11 10.82 -1.24 -26.43
C GLY A 11 9.61 -2.17 -26.48
N HIS A 12 9.72 -3.32 -27.14
CA HIS A 12 8.58 -4.22 -27.31
C HIS A 12 7.93 -4.58 -25.95
N PRO A 13 6.63 -4.33 -25.72
CA PRO A 13 6.00 -4.46 -24.41
C PRO A 13 6.20 -5.84 -23.75
N LEU A 14 6.16 -6.93 -24.53
CA LEU A 14 6.38 -8.27 -23.99
C LEU A 14 7.81 -8.52 -23.49
N ILE A 15 8.82 -7.91 -24.13
CA ILE A 15 10.21 -8.03 -23.68
C ILE A 15 10.40 -7.21 -22.40
N LEU A 16 9.84 -6.01 -22.35
CA LEU A 16 9.86 -5.17 -21.15
C LEU A 16 9.14 -5.85 -19.98
N ALA A 17 8.01 -6.52 -20.23
CA ALA A 17 7.32 -7.33 -19.23
C ALA A 17 8.17 -8.50 -18.73
N LEU A 18 8.84 -9.23 -19.63
CA LEU A 18 9.76 -10.30 -19.23
C LEU A 18 10.93 -9.76 -18.39
N LEU A 19 11.50 -8.61 -18.76
CA LEU A 19 12.54 -7.95 -17.98
C LEU A 19 12.05 -7.56 -16.58
N LEU A 20 10.83 -7.02 -16.47
CA LEU A 20 10.21 -6.72 -15.17
C LEU A 20 10.08 -8.00 -14.32
N LEU A 21 9.59 -9.10 -14.89
CA LEU A 21 9.46 -10.38 -14.18
C LEU A 21 10.82 -10.89 -13.66
N LEU A 22 11.84 -10.89 -14.52
CA LEU A 22 13.18 -11.33 -14.14
C LEU A 22 13.79 -10.42 -13.07
N LEU A 23 13.56 -9.12 -13.17
CA LEU A 23 14.03 -8.12 -12.22
C LEU A 23 13.36 -8.31 -10.85
N THR A 24 12.04 -8.46 -10.81
CA THR A 24 11.27 -8.72 -9.59
C THR A 24 11.71 -10.03 -8.95
N ALA A 25 11.70 -11.14 -9.70
CA ALA A 25 12.07 -12.46 -9.20
C ALA A 25 13.51 -12.48 -8.69
N GLY A 26 14.45 -11.86 -9.41
CA GLY A 26 15.84 -11.74 -8.98
C GLY A 26 15.98 -10.96 -7.67
N THR A 27 15.27 -9.84 -7.53
CA THR A 27 15.34 -8.97 -6.34
C THR A 27 14.79 -9.67 -5.10
N PHE A 28 13.70 -10.41 -5.23
CA PHE A 28 13.02 -11.07 -4.11
C PHE A 28 13.40 -12.54 -3.92
N TRP A 29 14.33 -13.08 -4.70
CA TRP A 29 14.81 -14.47 -4.56
C TRP A 29 15.16 -14.90 -3.12
N PRO A 30 15.76 -14.06 -2.24
CA PRO A 30 16.06 -14.47 -0.87
C PRO A 30 14.83 -14.87 -0.04
N LEU A 31 13.61 -14.47 -0.43
CA LEU A 31 12.36 -14.80 0.26
C LEU A 31 12.17 -16.30 0.52
N PHE A 32 12.64 -17.15 -0.39
CA PHE A 32 12.47 -18.60 -0.25
C PHE A 32 13.28 -19.22 0.90
N ARG A 33 14.16 -18.43 1.53
CA ARG A 33 14.91 -18.83 2.72
C ARG A 33 14.34 -18.23 4.01
N ASN A 34 13.38 -17.31 3.91
CA ASN A 34 12.78 -16.66 5.07
C ASN A 34 11.75 -17.58 5.75
N GLY A 35 11.68 -17.47 7.08
CA GLY A 35 10.65 -18.08 7.91
C GLY A 35 9.55 -17.10 8.30
N PHE A 36 8.58 -17.59 9.06
CA PHE A 36 7.59 -16.72 9.68
C PHE A 36 8.20 -15.86 10.78
N VAL A 37 7.62 -14.68 10.98
CA VAL A 37 8.04 -13.74 12.03
C VAL A 37 6.96 -13.64 13.11
N ASN A 38 7.38 -13.60 14.38
CA ASN A 38 6.46 -13.54 15.53
C ASN A 38 5.88 -12.13 15.72
N TYR A 39 5.01 -11.74 14.79
CA TYR A 39 4.19 -10.54 14.84
C TYR A 39 2.71 -10.92 14.56
N ASP A 40 2.18 -10.69 13.35
CA ASP A 40 0.83 -11.15 13.00
C ASP A 40 0.81 -12.59 12.44
N ASP A 41 1.93 -13.10 11.92
CA ASP A 41 1.98 -14.45 11.30
C ASP A 41 1.45 -15.57 12.23
N PRO A 42 1.75 -15.59 13.55
CA PRO A 42 1.14 -16.58 14.43
C PRO A 42 -0.39 -16.48 14.43
N THR A 43 -0.94 -15.27 14.57
CA THR A 43 -2.39 -15.04 14.64
C THR A 43 -3.09 -15.32 13.31
N TYR A 44 -2.41 -15.07 12.20
CA TYR A 44 -2.99 -15.18 10.86
C TYR A 44 -2.78 -16.54 10.21
N ILE A 45 -1.69 -17.24 10.53
CA ILE A 45 -1.25 -18.41 9.77
C ILE A 45 -1.19 -19.64 10.69
N TYR A 46 -0.18 -19.72 11.55
CA TYR A 46 0.20 -21.01 12.16
C TYR A 46 -0.31 -21.27 13.59
N ARG A 47 -1.03 -20.32 14.20
CA ARG A 47 -1.79 -20.54 15.46
C ARG A 47 -3.30 -20.41 15.28
N ASN A 48 -3.79 -20.28 14.05
CA ASN A 48 -5.21 -20.12 13.77
C ASN A 48 -5.83 -21.45 13.26
N PRO A 49 -6.65 -22.14 14.07
CA PRO A 49 -7.21 -23.44 13.70
C PRO A 49 -8.15 -23.38 12.49
N HIS A 50 -8.89 -22.27 12.30
CA HIS A 50 -9.75 -22.07 11.13
C HIS A 50 -8.93 -21.94 9.84
N VAL A 51 -7.77 -21.29 9.91
CA VAL A 51 -6.90 -21.12 8.75
C VAL A 51 -6.17 -22.43 8.42
N LEU A 52 -5.66 -23.12 9.44
CA LEU A 52 -4.94 -24.38 9.30
C LEU A 52 -5.79 -25.53 8.75
N SER A 53 -7.11 -25.49 8.97
CA SER A 53 -8.04 -26.49 8.43
C SER A 53 -8.43 -26.24 6.97
N GLY A 54 -7.94 -25.16 6.35
CA GLY A 54 -8.10 -24.87 4.92
C GLY A 54 -9.51 -24.41 4.53
N LEU A 55 -9.82 -24.52 3.23
CA LEU A 55 -11.10 -24.07 2.68
C LEU A 55 -12.21 -25.10 2.98
N ALA A 56 -12.92 -24.89 4.08
CA ALA A 56 -14.15 -25.61 4.44
C ALA A 56 -15.32 -24.64 4.61
N TRP A 57 -16.57 -25.10 4.47
CA TRP A 57 -17.75 -24.22 4.54
C TRP A 57 -17.84 -23.43 5.85
N ASP A 58 -17.53 -24.08 6.98
CA ASP A 58 -17.51 -23.42 8.29
C ASP A 58 -16.43 -22.32 8.37
N ASN A 59 -15.27 -22.57 7.75
CA ASN A 59 -14.17 -21.60 7.68
C ASN A 59 -14.48 -20.44 6.73
N LEU A 60 -15.20 -20.70 5.63
CA LEU A 60 -15.71 -19.65 4.73
C LEU A 60 -16.67 -18.73 5.48
N ARG A 61 -17.63 -19.31 6.21
CA ARG A 61 -18.56 -18.51 7.04
C ARG A 61 -17.79 -17.71 8.09
N TRP A 62 -16.87 -18.35 8.80
CA TRP A 62 -16.02 -17.69 9.79
C TRP A 62 -15.25 -16.50 9.20
N ALA A 63 -14.63 -16.66 8.02
CA ALA A 63 -13.84 -15.62 7.38
C ALA A 63 -14.64 -14.33 7.11
N PHE A 64 -15.94 -14.46 6.79
CA PHE A 64 -16.82 -13.33 6.50
C PHE A 64 -17.46 -12.72 7.76
N THR A 65 -17.42 -13.40 8.90
CA THR A 65 -18.01 -12.90 10.16
C THR A 65 -16.98 -12.49 11.21
N THR A 66 -15.74 -12.97 11.11
CA THR A 66 -14.70 -12.73 12.10
C THR A 66 -14.15 -11.30 12.03
N LEU A 67 -13.80 -10.77 13.20
CA LEU A 67 -13.06 -9.51 13.38
C LEU A 67 -11.71 -9.77 14.08
N GLN A 68 -11.24 -11.03 14.07
CA GLN A 68 -9.96 -11.42 14.65
C GLN A 68 -8.81 -10.61 14.04
N GLY A 69 -7.89 -10.16 14.89
CA GLY A 69 -6.81 -9.27 14.48
C GLY A 69 -7.23 -7.81 14.31
N GLY A 70 -8.48 -7.45 14.63
CA GLY A 70 -8.99 -6.07 14.61
C GLY A 70 -9.40 -5.57 13.23
N PHE A 71 -9.50 -6.44 12.24
CA PHE A 71 -9.85 -6.07 10.88
C PHE A 71 -10.90 -7.04 10.30
N TRP A 72 -11.68 -6.55 9.34
CA TRP A 72 -12.57 -7.38 8.52
C TRP A 72 -11.98 -7.51 7.12
N HIS A 73 -11.40 -8.68 6.80
CA HIS A 73 -10.69 -8.94 5.54
C HIS A 73 -10.88 -10.39 5.05
N PRO A 74 -12.12 -10.81 4.74
CA PRO A 74 -12.43 -12.17 4.35
C PRO A 74 -11.60 -12.69 3.19
N ILE A 75 -11.34 -11.87 2.15
CA ILE A 75 -10.61 -12.33 0.96
C ILE A 75 -9.13 -12.62 1.28
N THR A 76 -8.54 -11.87 2.21
CA THR A 76 -7.21 -12.18 2.75
C THR A 76 -7.23 -13.51 3.51
N TRP A 77 -8.25 -13.77 4.34
CA TRP A 77 -8.37 -15.06 5.04
C TRP A 77 -8.44 -16.23 4.05
N LEU A 78 -9.26 -16.11 3.01
CA LEU A 78 -9.38 -17.14 1.98
C LEU A 78 -8.04 -17.39 1.26
N SER A 79 -7.29 -16.34 0.97
CA SER A 79 -5.96 -16.48 0.35
C SER A 79 -4.99 -17.24 1.26
N ILE A 80 -4.97 -16.94 2.57
CA ILE A 80 -4.08 -17.61 3.52
C ILE A 80 -4.51 -19.07 3.75
N MET A 81 -5.82 -19.34 3.85
CA MET A 81 -6.38 -20.70 3.93
C MET A 81 -6.00 -21.54 2.70
N THR A 82 -6.06 -20.94 1.51
CA THR A 82 -5.65 -21.60 0.26
C THR A 82 -4.19 -22.03 0.34
N ASP A 83 -3.31 -21.15 0.82
CA ASP A 83 -1.89 -21.49 0.98
C ASP A 83 -1.64 -22.54 2.05
N CYS A 84 -2.37 -22.50 3.17
CA CYS A 84 -2.28 -23.56 4.17
C CYS A 84 -2.72 -24.91 3.61
N GLN A 85 -3.71 -24.93 2.72
CA GLN A 85 -4.17 -26.15 2.05
C GLN A 85 -3.17 -26.67 1.00
N LEU A 86 -2.48 -25.77 0.30
CA LEU A 86 -1.51 -26.15 -0.76
C LEU A 86 -0.11 -26.46 -0.22
N PHE A 87 0.35 -25.70 0.77
CA PHE A 87 1.74 -25.70 1.25
C PHE A 87 1.87 -26.04 2.74
N GLY A 88 0.75 -26.20 3.46
CA GLY A 88 0.77 -26.33 4.91
C GLY A 88 1.35 -25.10 5.59
N GLN A 89 2.14 -25.32 6.65
CA GLN A 89 2.85 -24.27 7.37
C GLN A 89 4.25 -24.00 6.79
N ALA A 90 4.51 -24.36 5.53
CA ALA A 90 5.80 -24.10 4.92
C ALA A 90 5.90 -22.62 4.48
N ALA A 91 6.65 -21.81 5.23
CA ALA A 91 6.76 -20.36 5.01
C ALA A 91 7.10 -19.98 3.55
N TRP A 92 7.96 -20.76 2.88
CA TRP A 92 8.34 -20.51 1.48
C TRP A 92 7.13 -20.44 0.53
N GLY A 93 6.08 -21.24 0.75
CA GLY A 93 4.88 -21.25 -0.08
C GLY A 93 4.05 -19.98 0.12
N HIS A 94 4.01 -19.50 1.36
CA HIS A 94 3.32 -18.25 1.69
C HIS A 94 4.02 -17.03 1.09
N HIS A 95 5.35 -17.03 1.11
CA HIS A 95 6.15 -15.99 0.45
C HIS A 95 6.08 -16.08 -1.09
N LEU A 96 5.99 -17.30 -1.65
CA LEU A 96 5.81 -17.50 -3.09
C LEU A 96 4.54 -16.81 -3.59
N THR A 97 3.41 -17.00 -2.89
CA THR A 97 2.14 -16.37 -3.25
C THR A 97 2.25 -14.84 -3.24
N SER A 98 2.87 -14.25 -2.20
CA SER A 98 3.09 -12.80 -2.14
C SER A 98 3.99 -12.30 -3.29
N LEU A 99 5.04 -13.04 -3.64
CA LEU A 99 5.92 -12.71 -4.77
C LEU A 99 5.19 -12.78 -6.12
N VAL A 100 4.36 -13.81 -6.32
CA VAL A 100 3.53 -13.96 -7.53
C VAL A 100 2.54 -12.81 -7.64
N LEU A 101 1.87 -12.44 -6.55
CA LEU A 101 0.97 -11.28 -6.52
C LEU A 101 1.72 -9.97 -6.82
N HIS A 102 2.90 -9.76 -6.24
CA HIS A 102 3.72 -8.57 -6.50
C HIS A 102 4.21 -8.48 -7.95
N ALA A 103 4.66 -9.60 -8.53
CA ALA A 103 5.03 -9.68 -9.95
C ALA A 103 3.81 -9.43 -10.86
N GLY A 104 2.66 -10.00 -10.51
CA GLY A 104 1.38 -9.75 -11.19
C GLY A 104 0.99 -8.27 -11.17
N ASN A 105 1.08 -7.61 -10.00
CA ASN A 105 0.81 -6.19 -9.85
C ASN A 105 1.77 -5.32 -10.64
N THR A 106 3.06 -5.67 -10.66
CA THR A 106 4.07 -4.99 -11.47
C THR A 106 3.71 -5.01 -12.95
N LEU A 107 3.35 -6.18 -13.47
CA LEU A 107 2.93 -6.32 -14.87
C LEU A 107 1.61 -5.60 -15.15
N LEU A 108 0.63 -5.73 -14.26
CA LEU A 108 -0.66 -5.09 -14.40
C LEU A 108 -0.52 -3.57 -14.41
N LEU A 109 0.31 -3.01 -13.52
CA LEU A 109 0.65 -1.59 -13.50
C LEU A 109 1.31 -1.15 -14.81
N PHE A 110 2.29 -1.92 -15.30
CA PHE A 110 2.96 -1.64 -16.58
C PHE A 110 1.96 -1.56 -17.74
N PHE A 111 1.12 -2.59 -17.92
CA PHE A 111 0.15 -2.64 -19.00
C PHE A 111 -0.98 -1.61 -18.84
N LEU A 112 -1.44 -1.37 -17.61
CA LEU A 112 -2.41 -0.32 -17.32
C LEU A 112 -1.88 1.05 -17.72
N LEU A 113 -0.63 1.37 -17.36
CA LEU A 113 -0.01 2.64 -17.73
C LEU A 113 0.21 2.76 -19.25
N LEU A 114 0.54 1.67 -19.95
CA LEU A 114 0.59 1.67 -21.42
C LEU A 114 -0.78 1.99 -22.04
N GLN A 115 -1.84 1.33 -21.54
CA GLN A 115 -3.21 1.56 -21.98
C GLN A 115 -3.63 3.02 -21.73
N LEU A 116 -3.43 3.51 -20.51
CA LEU A 116 -3.76 4.87 -20.12
C LEU A 116 -2.96 5.93 -20.89
N SER A 117 -1.69 5.65 -21.20
CA SER A 117 -0.83 6.54 -22.01
C SER A 117 -1.25 6.60 -23.47
N SER A 118 -1.83 5.52 -24.00
CA SER A 118 -2.38 5.47 -25.37
C SER A 118 -3.69 6.25 -25.50
N ALA A 119 -4.40 6.49 -24.39
CA ALA A 119 -5.63 7.26 -24.34
C ALA A 119 -5.39 8.79 -24.31
N ILE A 120 -4.14 9.24 -24.14
CA ILE A 120 -3.76 10.66 -24.16
C ILE A 120 -3.72 11.11 -25.64
N PRO A 121 -4.60 12.04 -26.07
CA PRO A 121 -4.44 12.68 -27.38
C PRO A 121 -3.12 13.44 -27.33
N SER A 122 -2.15 13.04 -28.15
CA SER A 122 -0.85 13.67 -28.19
C SER A 122 -1.01 15.19 -28.31
N PHE A 123 -0.43 15.95 -27.37
CA PHE A 123 -0.43 17.43 -27.38
C PHE A 123 0.20 18.01 -28.66
N HIS A 124 0.87 17.16 -29.44
CA HIS A 124 1.31 17.38 -30.81
C HIS A 124 0.56 16.45 -31.76
N HIS A 125 0.07 16.99 -32.87
CA HIS A 125 -0.57 16.31 -34.01
C HIS A 125 0.33 15.26 -34.75
N SER A 126 1.24 14.60 -34.06
CA SER A 126 2.15 13.60 -34.62
C SER A 126 1.80 12.22 -34.09
N ILE A 127 1.44 11.32 -35.01
CA ILE A 127 1.11 9.90 -34.82
C ILE A 127 2.39 9.15 -34.41
N ILE A 128 2.92 9.43 -33.22
CA ILE A 128 4.04 8.67 -32.64
C ILE A 128 3.49 8.03 -31.37
N PRO A 129 3.44 6.69 -31.28
CA PRO A 129 3.06 6.00 -30.04
C PRO A 129 3.90 6.53 -28.88
N SER A 130 3.25 6.86 -27.76
CA SER A 130 3.95 7.19 -26.52
C SER A 130 4.98 6.10 -26.24
N PRO A 131 6.28 6.42 -26.06
CA PRO A 131 7.29 5.41 -25.80
C PRO A 131 6.89 4.59 -24.56
N PRO A 132 7.10 3.27 -24.53
CA PRO A 132 6.70 2.41 -23.40
C PRO A 132 7.57 2.60 -22.15
N TRP A 133 8.63 3.39 -22.27
CA TRP A 133 9.65 3.60 -21.23
C TRP A 133 9.13 4.23 -19.93
N PRO A 134 8.27 5.27 -19.92
CA PRO A 134 7.76 5.82 -18.66
C PRO A 134 6.95 4.79 -17.86
N ALA A 135 6.07 4.05 -18.54
CA ALA A 135 5.33 2.94 -17.93
C ALA A 135 6.27 1.86 -17.39
N PHE A 136 7.30 1.50 -18.16
CA PHE A 136 8.31 0.52 -17.73
C PHE A 136 9.06 0.99 -16.49
N PHE A 137 9.54 2.23 -16.45
CA PHE A 137 10.32 2.73 -15.31
C PHE A 137 9.46 2.87 -14.05
N VAL A 138 8.21 3.31 -14.16
CA VAL A 138 7.30 3.32 -13.00
C VAL A 138 7.04 1.92 -12.48
N ALA A 139 6.77 0.96 -13.36
CA ALA A 139 6.60 -0.43 -12.97
C ALA A 139 7.90 -1.02 -12.39
N ALA A 140 9.07 -0.66 -12.92
CA ALA A 140 10.36 -1.13 -12.44
C ALA A 140 10.69 -0.57 -11.06
N PHE A 141 10.43 0.72 -10.79
CA PHE A 141 10.58 1.26 -9.44
C PHE A 141 9.59 0.59 -8.48
N PHE A 142 8.32 0.45 -8.87
CA PHE A 142 7.34 -0.30 -8.09
C PHE A 142 7.79 -1.74 -7.78
N ALA A 143 8.45 -2.41 -8.73
CA ALA A 143 8.91 -3.79 -8.60
C ALA A 143 10.09 -4.00 -7.64
N VAL A 144 10.91 -2.97 -7.39
CA VAL A 144 12.21 -3.15 -6.72
C VAL A 144 12.50 -2.12 -5.64
N HIS A 145 11.59 -1.19 -5.36
CA HIS A 145 11.81 -0.16 -4.34
C HIS A 145 11.83 -0.78 -2.93
N PRO A 146 12.79 -0.43 -2.04
CA PRO A 146 12.90 -1.06 -0.72
C PRO A 146 11.70 -0.87 0.19
N LEU A 147 11.00 0.26 0.08
CA LEU A 147 9.75 0.51 0.82
C LEU A 147 8.63 -0.50 0.51
N HIS A 148 8.72 -1.24 -0.59
CA HIS A 148 7.74 -2.28 -0.94
C HIS A 148 8.11 -3.65 -0.37
N VAL A 149 9.30 -3.80 0.22
CA VAL A 149 9.78 -5.10 0.71
C VAL A 149 8.90 -5.63 1.83
N GLU A 150 8.47 -4.79 2.76
CA GLU A 150 7.58 -5.21 3.86
C GLU A 150 6.29 -5.87 3.32
N SER A 151 5.62 -5.24 2.36
CA SER A 151 4.38 -5.77 1.76
C SER A 151 4.56 -7.12 1.05
N VAL A 152 5.77 -7.46 0.61
CA VAL A 152 6.06 -8.71 -0.12
C VAL A 152 6.68 -9.79 0.78
N ALA A 153 7.58 -9.38 1.68
CA ALA A 153 8.37 -10.27 2.51
C ALA A 153 7.64 -10.71 3.78
N TRP A 154 6.75 -9.89 4.31
CA TRP A 154 5.94 -10.25 5.46
C TRP A 154 4.74 -11.10 5.04
N ALA A 155 4.67 -12.35 5.52
CA ALA A 155 3.65 -13.31 5.10
C ALA A 155 2.21 -12.82 5.40
N ALA A 156 1.95 -12.31 6.61
CA ALA A 156 0.64 -11.76 6.96
C ALA A 156 0.29 -10.44 6.23
N GLU A 157 1.27 -9.68 5.77
CA GLU A 157 1.02 -8.43 5.00
C GLU A 157 0.62 -8.70 3.54
N ARG A 158 0.45 -9.97 3.15
CA ARG A 158 -0.12 -10.34 1.84
C ARG A 158 -1.34 -9.51 1.45
N LYS A 159 -2.15 -9.09 2.42
CA LYS A 159 -3.28 -8.16 2.24
C LYS A 159 -2.93 -6.93 1.39
N ASP A 160 -1.70 -6.43 1.43
CA ASP A 160 -1.23 -5.35 0.55
C ASP A 160 -1.13 -5.75 -0.90
N THR A 161 -0.40 -6.84 -1.19
CA THR A 161 -0.23 -7.32 -2.56
C THR A 161 -1.57 -7.74 -3.17
N LEU A 162 -2.45 -8.34 -2.37
CA LEU A 162 -3.77 -8.79 -2.80
C LEU A 162 -4.74 -7.62 -3.01
N SER A 163 -4.81 -6.66 -2.09
CA SER A 163 -5.65 -5.46 -2.26
C SER A 163 -5.19 -4.60 -3.45
N THR A 164 -3.88 -4.52 -3.69
CA THR A 164 -3.32 -3.79 -4.85
C THR A 164 -3.68 -4.45 -6.17
N LEU A 165 -3.74 -5.78 -6.24
CA LEU A 165 -4.23 -6.50 -7.42
C LEU A 165 -5.65 -6.05 -7.75
N PHE A 166 -6.55 -6.09 -6.77
CA PHE A 166 -7.92 -5.64 -6.95
C PHE A 166 -8.03 -4.15 -7.27
N PHE A 167 -7.22 -3.29 -6.64
CA PHE A 167 -7.15 -1.87 -6.96
C PHE A 167 -6.80 -1.62 -8.43
N LEU A 168 -5.73 -2.25 -8.93
CA LEU A 168 -5.30 -2.09 -10.32
C LEU A 168 -6.32 -2.68 -11.30
N LEU A 169 -6.94 -3.81 -10.97
CA LEU A 169 -8.01 -4.42 -11.77
C LEU A 169 -9.27 -3.53 -11.80
N THR A 170 -9.63 -2.88 -10.70
CA THR A 170 -10.73 -1.90 -10.66
C THR A 170 -10.42 -0.73 -11.59
N VAL A 171 -9.22 -0.17 -11.53
CA VAL A 171 -8.81 0.93 -12.41
C VAL A 171 -8.83 0.50 -13.88
N LEU A 172 -8.35 -0.72 -14.18
CA LEU A 172 -8.40 -1.29 -15.53
C LEU A 172 -9.84 -1.42 -16.03
N ALA A 173 -10.72 -2.06 -15.25
CA ALA A 173 -12.13 -2.24 -15.58
C ALA A 173 -12.84 -0.89 -15.78
N TYR A 174 -12.59 0.07 -14.90
CA TYR A 174 -13.11 1.42 -15.02
C TYR A 174 -12.65 2.13 -16.30
N SER A 175 -11.35 2.06 -16.62
CA SER A 175 -10.81 2.66 -17.85
C SER A 175 -11.40 2.03 -19.12
N ASN A 176 -11.68 0.72 -19.10
CA ASN A 176 -12.34 0.02 -20.19
C ASN A 176 -13.83 0.39 -20.31
N CYS A 177 -14.52 0.64 -19.20
CA CYS A 177 -15.88 1.18 -19.19
C CYS A 177 -15.93 2.51 -19.95
N VAL A 178 -15.07 3.46 -19.55
CA VAL A 178 -14.98 4.80 -20.15
C VAL A 178 -14.71 4.70 -21.65
N ALA A 179 -13.69 3.92 -22.03
CA ALA A 179 -13.29 3.83 -23.42
C ALA A 179 -14.31 3.11 -24.31
N SER A 180 -15.10 2.18 -23.74
CA SER A 180 -16.22 1.53 -24.44
C SER A 180 -17.41 2.48 -24.62
N GLY A 181 -17.71 3.32 -23.62
CA GLY A 181 -18.82 4.27 -23.65
C GLY A 181 -18.63 5.40 -24.67
N GLU A 182 -17.37 5.76 -24.97
CA GLU A 182 -17.04 6.84 -25.91
C GLU A 182 -16.75 6.36 -27.35
N GLY A 183 -16.85 5.05 -27.63
CA GLY A 183 -16.50 4.51 -28.96
C GLY A 183 -15.02 4.67 -29.34
N ARG A 184 -14.15 4.99 -28.36
CA ARG A 184 -12.74 5.42 -28.55
C ARG A 184 -11.83 4.33 -29.14
N TRP A 185 -12.25 3.06 -29.12
CA TRP A 185 -11.48 1.90 -29.60
C TRP A 185 -11.78 1.46 -31.05
N SER A 186 -12.51 2.27 -31.83
CA SER A 186 -13.06 1.82 -33.13
C SER A 186 -12.04 1.67 -34.27
N GLU A 187 -10.83 2.26 -34.25
CA GLU A 187 -9.85 2.02 -35.32
C GLU A 187 -8.39 2.03 -34.84
N PHE A 188 -7.83 0.83 -34.58
CA PHE A 188 -6.39 0.61 -34.52
C PHE A 188 -6.00 -0.39 -35.62
N LYS A 189 -5.93 0.07 -36.87
CA LYS A 189 -5.26 -0.67 -37.95
C LYS A 189 -3.77 -0.32 -37.92
N VAL A 190 -2.96 -1.22 -37.39
CA VAL A 190 -1.50 -1.16 -37.57
C VAL A 190 -1.20 -1.50 -39.03
N GLN A 191 -1.00 -0.46 -39.84
CA GLN A 191 -0.57 -0.60 -41.21
C GLN A 191 0.93 -0.92 -41.22
N GLY A 192 1.31 -2.17 -41.50
CA GLY A 192 2.70 -2.50 -41.85
C GLY A 192 3.34 -3.75 -41.22
N SER A 193 2.66 -4.53 -40.38
CA SER A 193 3.24 -5.79 -39.88
C SER A 193 2.22 -6.91 -39.86
N LYS A 194 2.46 -7.96 -40.67
CA LYS A 194 1.71 -9.23 -40.69
C LYS A 194 1.98 -10.05 -39.41
N PHE A 195 1.64 -9.51 -38.24
CA PHE A 195 1.65 -10.27 -37.00
C PHE A 195 0.30 -10.09 -36.28
N LYS A 196 -0.60 -11.03 -36.53
CA LYS A 196 -1.83 -11.19 -35.76
C LYS A 196 -1.44 -11.76 -34.39
N VAL A 197 -1.21 -10.90 -33.40
CA VAL A 197 -1.22 -11.32 -31.99
C VAL A 197 -2.68 -11.54 -31.60
N GLN A 198 -3.24 -12.69 -31.98
CA GLN A 198 -4.61 -13.10 -31.64
C GLN A 198 -4.76 -13.51 -30.16
N GLY A 199 -3.67 -13.66 -29.41
CA GLY A 199 -3.68 -14.23 -28.06
C GLY A 199 -3.84 -13.26 -26.87
N PHE A 200 -3.66 -11.95 -27.03
CA PHE A 200 -3.63 -11.02 -25.87
C PHE A 200 -4.91 -10.17 -25.69
N LEU A 201 -5.97 -10.48 -26.45
CA LEU A 201 -7.23 -9.72 -26.48
C LEU A 201 -8.45 -10.65 -26.38
N LEU A 202 -8.48 -11.54 -25.39
CA LEU A 202 -9.69 -12.31 -25.05
C LEU A 202 -10.85 -11.42 -24.54
N ILE A 203 -10.60 -10.13 -24.37
CA ILE A 203 -11.57 -9.15 -23.86
C ILE A 203 -12.16 -8.25 -24.97
N ARG A 204 -12.11 -8.69 -26.24
CA ARG A 204 -12.71 -7.93 -27.35
C ARG A 204 -14.20 -8.19 -27.58
N GLN A 205 -14.81 -9.15 -26.88
CA GLN A 205 -16.18 -9.61 -27.15
C GLN A 205 -17.28 -9.07 -26.22
N PHE A 206 -16.95 -8.39 -25.12
CA PHE A 206 -17.97 -7.80 -24.24
C PHE A 206 -18.12 -6.29 -24.46
N GLN A 207 -18.83 -5.91 -25.53
CA GLN A 207 -19.21 -4.52 -25.81
C GLN A 207 -20.37 -4.05 -24.91
N ARG A 208 -20.20 -4.02 -23.59
CA ARG A 208 -21.19 -3.41 -22.67
C ARG A 208 -20.47 -2.58 -21.59
N PRO A 209 -20.46 -1.23 -21.69
CA PRO A 209 -19.91 -0.35 -20.66
C PRO A 209 -20.42 -0.66 -19.24
N LEU A 210 -21.69 -1.06 -19.12
CA LEU A 210 -22.29 -1.47 -17.85
C LEU A 210 -21.58 -2.67 -17.21
N LEU A 211 -21.18 -3.69 -17.99
CA LEU A 211 -20.47 -4.85 -17.44
C LEU A 211 -19.11 -4.46 -16.87
N TRP A 212 -18.40 -3.56 -17.55
CA TRP A 212 -17.14 -3.02 -17.05
C TRP A 212 -17.30 -2.23 -15.77
N TYR A 213 -18.35 -1.41 -15.69
CA TYR A 213 -18.66 -0.65 -14.50
C TYR A 213 -19.02 -1.56 -13.30
N LEU A 214 -19.88 -2.56 -13.52
CA LEU A 214 -20.23 -3.55 -12.50
C LEU A 214 -19.02 -4.39 -12.08
N SER A 215 -18.14 -4.74 -13.02
CA SER A 215 -16.88 -5.42 -12.72
C SER A 215 -15.96 -4.55 -11.86
N ALA A 216 -15.85 -3.25 -12.17
CA ALA A 216 -15.07 -2.31 -11.37
C ALA A 216 -15.60 -2.21 -9.93
N LEU A 217 -16.92 -2.18 -9.74
CA LEU A 217 -17.54 -2.20 -8.41
C LEU A 217 -17.27 -3.51 -7.67
N LEU A 218 -17.45 -4.66 -8.31
CA LEU A 218 -17.18 -5.97 -7.71
C LEU A 218 -15.70 -6.08 -7.28
N LEU A 219 -14.77 -5.77 -8.18
CA LEU A 219 -13.33 -5.80 -7.90
C LEU A 219 -12.97 -4.82 -6.78
N PHE A 220 -13.64 -3.66 -6.71
CA PHE A 220 -13.41 -2.70 -5.65
C PHE A 220 -13.86 -3.24 -4.29
N THR A 221 -15.05 -3.86 -4.24
CA THR A 221 -15.54 -4.52 -3.03
C THR A 221 -14.59 -5.62 -2.57
N LEU A 222 -14.11 -6.47 -3.49
CA LEU A 222 -13.12 -7.50 -3.16
C LEU A 222 -11.82 -6.90 -2.61
N GLY A 223 -11.36 -5.77 -3.17
CA GLY A 223 -10.20 -5.05 -2.66
C GLY A 223 -10.40 -4.51 -1.24
N LEU A 224 -11.56 -3.91 -0.94
CA LEU A 224 -11.93 -3.47 0.41
C LEU A 224 -11.97 -4.63 1.41
N MET A 225 -12.37 -5.82 0.95
CA MET A 225 -12.38 -7.07 1.71
C MET A 225 -11.01 -7.74 1.84
N CYS A 226 -9.96 -7.17 1.23
CA CYS A 226 -8.56 -7.56 1.47
C CYS A 226 -7.90 -6.62 2.47
N LYS A 227 -8.03 -5.30 2.22
CA LYS A 227 -7.49 -4.23 3.06
C LYS A 227 -8.34 -2.97 2.88
N THR A 228 -8.82 -2.43 3.99
CA THR A 228 -9.70 -1.24 3.99
C THR A 228 -8.98 0.05 3.58
N MET A 229 -7.66 0.00 3.37
CA MET A 229 -6.87 1.12 2.82
C MET A 229 -7.42 1.65 1.48
N LEU A 230 -8.14 0.82 0.69
CA LEU A 230 -8.67 1.21 -0.61
C LEU A 230 -9.87 2.18 -0.56
N VAL A 231 -10.34 2.61 0.63
CA VAL A 231 -11.47 3.55 0.78
C VAL A 231 -11.29 4.89 0.05
N THR A 232 -10.07 5.21 -0.38
CA THR A 232 -9.75 6.44 -1.12
C THR A 232 -9.73 6.26 -2.64
N LEU A 233 -9.93 5.04 -3.15
CA LEU A 233 -10.00 4.78 -4.60
C LEU A 233 -11.04 5.63 -5.36
N PRO A 234 -12.25 5.96 -4.84
CA PRO A 234 -13.18 6.83 -5.57
C PRO A 234 -12.56 8.20 -5.93
N LEU A 235 -11.73 8.76 -5.04
CA LEU A 235 -11.02 10.01 -5.28
C LEU A 235 -9.92 9.83 -6.33
N VAL A 236 -9.24 8.69 -6.31
CA VAL A 236 -8.26 8.33 -7.34
C VAL A 236 -8.91 8.22 -8.73
N LEU A 237 -10.11 7.62 -8.83
CA LEU A 237 -10.85 7.55 -10.10
C LEU A 237 -11.17 8.95 -10.65
N LEU A 238 -11.50 9.91 -9.77
CA LEU A 238 -11.71 11.31 -10.15
C LEU A 238 -10.41 11.97 -10.65
N LEU A 239 -9.26 11.68 -10.03
CA LEU A 239 -7.96 12.13 -10.54
C LEU A 239 -7.68 11.56 -11.94
N LEU A 240 -7.98 10.28 -12.15
CA LEU A 240 -7.81 9.61 -13.45
C LEU A 240 -8.74 10.17 -14.52
N ASP A 241 -9.97 10.55 -14.15
CA ASP A 241 -10.91 11.27 -15.02
C ASP A 241 -10.35 12.62 -15.47
N PHE A 242 -9.57 13.30 -14.62
CA PHE A 242 -8.83 14.50 -15.01
C PHE A 242 -7.66 14.15 -15.94
N TRP A 243 -6.73 13.31 -15.48
CA TRP A 243 -5.62 12.80 -16.27
C TRP A 243 -5.29 11.37 -15.84
N PRO A 244 -5.16 10.41 -16.77
CA PRO A 244 -5.00 10.62 -18.21
C PRO A 244 -6.28 10.48 -19.06
N LEU A 245 -7.46 10.21 -18.48
CA LEU A 245 -8.68 9.91 -19.26
C LEU A 245 -9.29 11.16 -19.93
N ASN A 246 -9.03 12.36 -19.40
CA ASN A 246 -9.46 13.66 -19.91
C ASN A 246 -10.99 13.86 -20.00
N ARG A 247 -11.78 13.27 -19.10
CA ARG A 247 -13.26 13.35 -19.07
C ARG A 247 -13.81 14.68 -18.55
N VAL A 248 -12.96 15.50 -17.91
CA VAL A 248 -13.36 16.82 -17.38
C VAL A 248 -13.40 17.92 -18.48
N GLN A 249 -12.99 17.61 -19.71
CA GLN A 249 -12.95 18.55 -20.84
C GLN A 249 -14.29 18.55 -21.60
N SER A 250 -14.88 19.73 -21.87
CA SER A 250 -16.18 19.88 -22.55
C SER A 250 -16.18 19.30 -23.98
N PRO A 251 -17.26 18.62 -24.42
CA PRO A 251 -17.43 18.14 -25.81
C PRO A 251 -17.39 19.23 -26.89
N SER A 252 -17.60 20.50 -26.51
CA SER A 252 -17.68 21.64 -27.42
C SER A 252 -16.40 21.92 -28.22
N THR A 253 -15.26 21.34 -27.81
CA THR A 253 -13.96 21.52 -28.50
C THR A 253 -13.81 20.59 -29.71
N PHE A 254 -14.42 19.40 -29.69
CA PHE A 254 -14.33 18.44 -30.81
C PHE A 254 -15.25 18.83 -31.97
N ALA A 255 -16.44 19.36 -31.68
CA ALA A 255 -17.38 19.83 -32.70
C ALA A 255 -16.84 21.04 -33.49
N LYS A 256 -16.14 21.98 -32.84
CA LYS A 256 -15.52 23.14 -33.52
C LYS A 256 -14.35 22.74 -34.43
N ALA A 257 -13.50 21.81 -34.00
CA ALA A 257 -12.37 21.33 -34.82
C ALA A 257 -12.82 20.56 -36.08
N SER A 258 -13.96 19.86 -36.01
CA SER A 258 -14.55 19.20 -37.19
C SER A 258 -15.31 20.18 -38.10
N ALA A 259 -15.87 21.26 -37.56
CA ALA A 259 -16.55 22.30 -38.35
C ALA A 259 -15.54 23.17 -39.13
N ASP A 260 -14.40 23.52 -38.51
CA ASP A 260 -13.32 24.28 -39.17
C ASP A 260 -12.60 23.49 -40.28
N LYS A 261 -12.66 22.15 -40.23
CA LYS A 261 -12.15 21.30 -41.31
C LYS A 261 -13.10 21.23 -42.50
N LYS A 262 -14.40 21.41 -42.28
CA LYS A 262 -15.42 21.44 -43.36
C LYS A 262 -15.51 22.80 -44.04
N SER A 263 -15.11 23.90 -43.39
CA SER A 263 -15.12 25.25 -43.98
C SER A 263 -13.91 25.57 -44.88
N LYS A 264 -12.88 24.72 -44.91
CA LYS A 264 -11.64 24.94 -45.70
C LYS A 264 -11.49 24.09 -46.97
N VAL A 265 -12.55 23.41 -47.39
CA VAL A 265 -12.59 22.67 -48.68
C VAL A 265 -13.81 23.11 -49.48
N GLN A 266 -13.77 24.33 -50.04
CA GLN A 266 -14.63 24.74 -51.14
C GLN A 266 -13.81 25.69 -52.04
N GLY A 267 -13.65 25.31 -53.31
CA GLY A 267 -12.94 26.10 -54.32
C GLY A 267 -12.25 25.24 -55.39
N PHE A 268 -12.98 24.31 -56.01
CA PHE A 268 -12.65 23.82 -57.36
C PHE A 268 -13.96 23.29 -57.98
N ASP A 269 -14.53 24.08 -58.89
CA ASP A 269 -15.74 23.73 -59.64
C ASP A 269 -15.37 22.82 -60.83
N PRO A 270 -16.13 21.74 -61.09
CA PRO A 270 -16.25 21.17 -62.42
C PRO A 270 -17.62 21.52 -63.04
N PRO A 271 -17.73 21.56 -64.38
CA PRO A 271 -18.91 22.06 -65.07
C PRO A 271 -20.07 21.04 -65.07
N ALA A 272 -21.30 21.57 -65.13
CA ALA A 272 -22.52 20.85 -65.48
C ALA A 272 -22.48 20.46 -66.99
N PRO A 273 -23.30 19.50 -67.50
CA PRO A 273 -24.76 19.58 -67.43
C PRO A 273 -25.55 18.25 -67.28
N GLU A 274 -26.81 18.45 -66.85
CA GLU A 274 -28.07 17.76 -67.21
C GLU A 274 -28.12 16.23 -67.42
N SER A 275 -28.94 15.56 -66.61
CA SER A 275 -30.18 14.95 -67.11
C SER A 275 -31.06 14.46 -65.95
N GLN A 276 -32.36 14.60 -66.17
CA GLN A 276 -33.42 14.36 -65.21
C GLN A 276 -33.56 12.87 -64.89
N LEU A 277 -33.74 12.55 -63.60
CA LEU A 277 -34.43 11.34 -63.16
C LEU A 277 -35.08 11.60 -61.80
N LYS A 278 -36.38 11.90 -61.84
CA LYS A 278 -37.28 11.79 -60.69
C LYS A 278 -37.35 10.31 -60.30
N VAL A 279 -36.88 9.97 -59.11
CA VAL A 279 -37.26 8.74 -58.41
C VAL A 279 -37.88 9.13 -57.08
N GLN A 280 -39.20 8.98 -57.03
CA GLN A 280 -40.04 9.15 -55.86
C GLN A 280 -40.01 7.83 -55.08
N GLY A 281 -39.75 7.92 -53.77
CA GLY A 281 -40.24 6.96 -52.78
C GLY A 281 -39.46 5.65 -52.59
N SER A 282 -38.34 5.71 -51.83
CA SER A 282 -37.99 4.73 -50.78
C SER A 282 -36.59 5.01 -50.22
N ARG A 283 -36.42 6.15 -49.53
CA ARG A 283 -35.27 6.32 -48.64
C ARG A 283 -35.53 5.52 -47.36
N LEU A 284 -34.88 4.37 -47.23
CA LEU A 284 -34.49 3.82 -45.95
C LEU A 284 -33.68 4.89 -45.20
N LYS A 285 -34.36 5.63 -44.31
CA LYS A 285 -33.70 6.38 -43.25
C LYS A 285 -33.06 5.36 -42.32
N VAL A 286 -31.76 5.13 -42.48
CA VAL A 286 -30.94 4.68 -41.35
C VAL A 286 -30.86 5.88 -40.40
N GLN A 287 -31.89 6.05 -39.57
CA GLN A 287 -31.73 6.77 -38.32
C GLN A 287 -30.85 5.91 -37.43
N SER A 288 -29.54 6.17 -37.47
CA SER A 288 -28.67 5.80 -36.36
C SER A 288 -29.12 6.63 -35.16
N SER A 289 -30.03 6.09 -34.35
CA SER A 289 -30.37 6.63 -33.04
C SER A 289 -29.20 6.41 -32.08
N CYS A 290 -28.06 7.05 -32.33
CA CYS A 290 -27.13 7.35 -31.26
C CYS A 290 -27.70 8.57 -30.55
N SER A 291 -28.52 8.33 -29.53
CA SER A 291 -28.85 9.34 -28.53
C SER A 291 -27.56 9.76 -27.86
N GLU A 292 -26.97 10.89 -28.29
CA GLU A 292 -25.89 11.55 -27.56
C GLU A 292 -26.36 11.85 -26.13
N PRO A 293 -25.60 11.51 -25.08
CA PRO A 293 -25.86 12.03 -23.74
C PRO A 293 -25.64 13.55 -23.79
N ARG A 294 -26.74 14.28 -23.89
CA ARG A 294 -26.76 15.72 -24.10
C ARG A 294 -26.55 16.45 -22.77
N TRP A 295 -25.33 16.46 -22.23
CA TRP A 295 -24.98 17.37 -21.14
C TRP A 295 -24.82 18.80 -21.68
N ARG A 296 -25.94 19.52 -21.85
CA ARG A 296 -25.95 20.98 -22.08
C ARG A 296 -25.85 21.69 -20.73
N GLY A 297 -24.63 21.87 -20.22
CA GLY A 297 -24.37 22.61 -18.99
C GLY A 297 -22.91 23.06 -18.86
N GLY A 298 -22.65 24.08 -18.03
CA GLY A 298 -21.30 24.59 -17.75
C GLY A 298 -20.38 23.55 -17.08
N GLN A 299 -19.08 23.84 -16.96
CA GLN A 299 -18.06 22.89 -16.44
C GLN A 299 -18.43 22.22 -15.11
N TRP A 300 -19.11 22.94 -14.21
CA TRP A 300 -19.60 22.40 -12.94
C TRP A 300 -20.62 21.25 -13.09
N SER A 301 -21.39 21.22 -14.19
CA SER A 301 -22.31 20.12 -14.50
C SER A 301 -21.59 18.82 -14.92
N VAL A 302 -20.38 18.93 -15.48
CA VAL A 302 -19.56 17.76 -15.87
C VAL A 302 -18.88 17.15 -14.64
N VAL A 303 -18.26 17.97 -13.80
CA VAL A 303 -17.60 17.50 -12.56
C VAL A 303 -18.62 16.87 -11.61
N SER A 304 -19.77 17.52 -11.41
CA SER A 304 -20.86 16.94 -10.61
C SER A 304 -21.38 15.62 -11.18
N GLY A 305 -21.54 15.51 -12.51
CA GLY A 305 -21.88 14.25 -13.17
C GLY A 305 -20.88 13.12 -12.90
N LEU A 306 -19.57 13.42 -12.94
CA LEU A 306 -18.53 12.44 -12.62
C LEU A 306 -18.54 12.02 -11.15
N VAL A 307 -18.79 12.94 -10.22
CA VAL A 307 -18.93 12.62 -8.79
C VAL A 307 -20.17 11.76 -8.55
N LEU A 308 -21.30 12.09 -9.18
CA LEU A 308 -22.53 11.29 -9.10
C LEU A 308 -22.32 9.87 -9.64
N GLU A 309 -21.57 9.72 -10.73
CA GLU A 309 -21.16 8.41 -11.26
C GLU A 309 -20.37 7.60 -10.22
N LYS A 310 -19.63 8.24 -9.30
CA LYS A 310 -18.82 7.54 -8.28
C LYS A 310 -19.53 7.33 -6.95
N LEU A 311 -20.78 7.77 -6.79
CA LEU A 311 -21.54 7.56 -5.55
C LEU A 311 -21.55 6.10 -5.07
N PRO A 312 -21.72 5.07 -5.93
CA PRO A 312 -21.65 3.68 -5.48
C PRO A 312 -20.29 3.30 -4.88
N PHE A 313 -19.19 3.81 -5.44
CA PHE A 313 -17.85 3.59 -4.89
C PHE A 313 -17.67 4.31 -3.55
N PHE A 314 -18.19 5.54 -3.40
CA PHE A 314 -18.17 6.25 -2.13
C PHE A 314 -19.00 5.55 -1.05
N ALA A 315 -20.17 5.01 -1.40
CA ALA A 315 -21.03 4.27 -0.47
C ALA A 315 -20.34 3.01 0.06
N LEU A 316 -19.69 2.24 -0.82
CA LEU A 316 -18.89 1.07 -0.44
C LEU A 316 -17.70 1.45 0.46
N SER A 317 -17.01 2.55 0.14
CA SER A 317 -15.89 3.06 0.94
C SER A 317 -16.34 3.46 2.34
N PHE A 318 -17.48 4.15 2.44
CA PHE A 318 -18.07 4.56 3.72
C PHE A 318 -18.47 3.35 4.58
N ALA A 319 -19.13 2.36 3.98
CA ALA A 319 -19.51 1.13 4.68
C ALA A 319 -18.28 0.36 5.21
N ALA A 320 -17.23 0.20 4.38
CA ALA A 320 -15.99 -0.45 4.80
C ALA A 320 -15.26 0.34 5.91
N GLY A 321 -15.31 1.67 5.87
CA GLY A 321 -14.80 2.54 6.94
C GLY A 321 -15.49 2.31 8.29
N ILE A 322 -16.82 2.21 8.30
CA ILE A 322 -17.60 1.92 9.51
C ILE A 322 -17.22 0.55 10.09
N VAL A 323 -17.18 -0.50 9.25
CA VAL A 323 -16.79 -1.84 9.68
C VAL A 323 -15.39 -1.85 10.28
N THR A 324 -14.46 -1.10 9.69
CA THR A 324 -13.09 -0.96 10.20
C THR A 324 -13.07 -0.35 11.60
N ILE A 325 -13.81 0.74 11.83
CA ILE A 325 -13.87 1.39 13.15
C ILE A 325 -14.44 0.43 14.20
N ILE A 326 -15.48 -0.33 13.86
CA ILE A 326 -16.08 -1.33 14.75
C ILE A 326 -15.06 -2.42 15.10
N ALA A 327 -14.38 -2.98 14.09
CA ALA A 327 -13.38 -4.04 14.26
C ALA A 327 -12.21 -3.57 15.16
N GLN A 328 -11.71 -2.37 14.91
CA GLN A 328 -10.59 -1.77 15.65
C GLN A 328 -10.94 -1.44 17.10
N LYS A 329 -12.17 -0.96 17.34
CA LYS A 329 -12.67 -0.70 18.68
C LYS A 329 -12.82 -1.99 19.48
N GLN A 330 -13.36 -3.05 18.88
CA GLN A 330 -13.50 -4.36 19.55
C GLN A 330 -12.15 -5.00 19.87
N ALA A 331 -11.15 -4.82 19.02
CA ALA A 331 -9.79 -5.32 19.28
C ALA A 331 -8.97 -4.46 20.26
N GLY A 332 -9.52 -3.35 20.77
CA GLY A 332 -8.77 -2.42 21.64
C GLY A 332 -7.58 -1.73 20.96
N ALA A 333 -7.49 -1.83 19.63
CA ALA A 333 -6.39 -1.30 18.83
C ALA A 333 -6.57 0.18 18.47
N LEU A 334 -7.78 0.72 18.66
CA LEU A 334 -8.08 2.14 18.48
C LEU A 334 -7.55 2.96 19.67
N GLN A 335 -6.40 3.59 19.49
CA GLN A 335 -5.70 4.38 20.51
C GLN A 335 -6.10 5.88 20.48
N THR A 336 -7.15 6.23 19.73
CA THR A 336 -7.57 7.63 19.55
C THR A 336 -8.16 8.19 20.84
N GLY A 337 -7.39 9.06 21.51
CA GLY A 337 -7.82 9.83 22.68
C GLY A 337 -7.23 9.38 24.03
N ALA A 338 -6.77 8.13 24.16
CA ALA A 338 -6.21 7.62 25.42
C ALA A 338 -4.69 7.78 25.55
N ARG A 339 -3.96 7.67 24.43
CA ARG A 339 -2.48 7.72 24.42
C ARG A 339 -1.90 8.90 23.64
N TYR A 340 -2.55 9.28 22.54
CA TYR A 340 -2.07 10.35 21.65
C TYR A 340 -3.13 11.44 21.47
N SER A 341 -2.75 12.70 21.74
CA SER A 341 -3.63 13.85 21.55
C SER A 341 -3.97 14.05 20.07
N VAL A 342 -5.04 14.80 19.79
CA VAL A 342 -5.41 15.15 18.40
C VAL A 342 -4.27 15.92 17.73
N LEU A 343 -3.72 16.94 18.41
CA LEU A 343 -2.63 17.76 17.87
C LEU A 343 -1.39 16.91 17.54
N TYR A 344 -0.99 16.03 18.46
CA TYR A 344 0.19 15.18 18.27
C TYR A 344 0.05 14.23 17.07
N ARG A 345 -1.16 13.75 16.79
CA ARG A 345 -1.46 12.96 15.58
C ARG A 345 -1.37 13.80 14.29
N PHE A 346 -1.82 15.06 14.33
CA PHE A 346 -1.66 15.98 13.20
C PHE A 346 -0.20 16.30 12.92
N GLU A 347 0.60 16.54 13.97
CA GLU A 347 2.05 16.73 13.84
C GLU A 347 2.70 15.51 13.20
N ASN A 348 2.40 14.31 13.73
CA ASN A 348 2.89 13.06 13.15
C ASN A 348 2.50 12.90 11.68
N ALA A 349 1.27 13.23 11.30
CA ALA A 349 0.82 13.10 9.92
C ALA A 349 1.63 13.99 8.96
N ILE A 350 1.92 15.23 9.36
CA ILE A 350 2.76 16.17 8.58
C ILE A 350 4.18 15.62 8.41
N HIS A 351 4.79 15.15 9.51
CA HIS A 351 6.13 14.56 9.49
C HIS A 351 6.16 13.29 8.63
N SER A 352 5.17 12.41 8.78
CA SER A 352 5.09 11.15 8.04
C SER A 352 5.01 11.36 6.52
N TYR A 353 4.25 12.36 6.05
CA TYR A 353 4.18 12.65 4.61
C TYR A 353 5.54 13.00 4.01
N LEU A 354 6.37 13.78 4.70
CA LEU A 354 7.69 14.14 4.19
C LEU A 354 8.74 13.07 4.47
N GLU A 355 8.63 12.35 5.58
CA GLU A 355 9.51 11.23 5.90
C GLU A 355 9.41 10.14 4.83
N TYR A 356 8.20 9.80 4.38
CA TYR A 356 8.02 8.87 3.26
C TYR A 356 8.61 9.38 1.93
N LEU A 357 8.54 10.69 1.64
CA LEU A 357 9.21 11.25 0.46
C LEU A 357 10.73 11.16 0.59
N PHE A 358 11.26 11.42 1.78
CA PHE A 358 12.67 11.25 2.08
C PHE A 358 13.09 9.79 1.90
N GLN A 359 12.37 8.84 2.49
CA GLN A 359 12.61 7.40 2.35
C GLN A 359 12.42 6.91 0.92
N THR A 360 11.62 7.58 0.09
CA THR A 360 11.51 7.27 -1.36
C THR A 360 12.79 7.62 -2.11
N VAL A 361 13.47 8.71 -1.71
CA VAL A 361 14.73 9.14 -2.33
C VAL A 361 15.93 8.42 -1.71
N TRP A 362 15.89 8.21 -0.40
CA TRP A 362 16.95 7.60 0.40
C TRP A 362 16.41 6.42 1.24
N PRO A 363 16.09 5.27 0.61
CA PRO A 363 15.49 4.11 1.28
C PRO A 363 16.53 3.29 2.05
N ALA A 364 17.19 3.92 3.03
CA ALA A 364 18.19 3.29 3.89
C ALA A 364 17.69 3.22 5.33
N ARG A 365 18.10 2.18 6.06
CA ARG A 365 17.74 1.96 7.47
C ARG A 365 16.22 1.92 7.67
N LEU A 366 15.57 1.09 6.87
CA LEU A 366 14.13 0.84 6.94
C LEU A 366 13.82 -0.16 8.06
N ALA A 367 12.82 0.12 8.87
CA ALA A 367 12.45 -0.70 10.03
C ALA A 367 10.97 -1.10 9.99
N VAL A 368 10.65 -2.25 10.58
CA VAL A 368 9.26 -2.73 10.70
C VAL A 368 8.41 -1.85 11.63
N PHE A 369 9.04 -1.14 12.59
CA PHE A 369 8.35 -0.25 13.53
C PHE A 369 9.10 1.06 13.71
N TYR A 370 8.41 2.16 13.45
CA TYR A 370 8.86 3.50 13.79
C TYR A 370 8.10 3.99 15.03
N SER A 371 8.84 4.20 16.12
CA SER A 371 8.30 4.77 17.35
C SER A 371 7.87 6.22 17.14
N TYR A 372 6.85 6.62 17.90
CA TYR A 372 6.48 8.02 18.05
C TYR A 372 7.62 8.81 18.70
N PRO A 373 8.05 9.95 18.13
CA PRO A 373 9.10 10.77 18.72
C PRO A 373 8.59 11.45 20.00
N LYS A 374 9.36 11.41 21.09
CA LYS A 374 8.94 12.00 22.39
C LYS A 374 8.38 13.42 22.26
N THR A 375 8.97 14.24 21.40
CA THR A 375 8.47 15.56 21.01
C THR A 375 8.69 15.83 19.53
N PHE A 376 7.76 16.56 18.90
CA PHE A 376 7.95 17.12 17.57
C PHE A 376 8.56 18.52 17.67
N SER A 377 9.52 18.84 16.79
CA SER A 377 10.03 20.20 16.67
C SER A 377 9.00 21.08 15.96
N LEU A 378 8.44 22.08 16.66
CA LEU A 378 7.44 22.99 16.12
C LEU A 378 7.92 23.67 14.82
N LEU A 379 9.19 24.10 14.77
CA LEU A 379 9.77 24.74 13.59
C LEU A 379 9.77 23.78 12.38
N LEU A 380 10.20 22.53 12.59
CA LEU A 380 10.19 21.52 11.53
C LEU A 380 8.76 21.18 11.11
N THR A 381 7.82 21.04 12.05
CA THR A 381 6.41 20.79 11.74
C THR A 381 5.83 21.91 10.87
N ILE A 382 6.07 23.18 11.22
CA ILE A 382 5.59 24.32 10.43
C ILE A 382 6.25 24.32 9.05
N ALA A 383 7.57 24.16 8.97
CA ALA A 383 8.28 24.12 7.70
C ALA A 383 7.76 22.99 6.80
N PHE A 384 7.58 21.79 7.34
CA PHE A 384 7.07 20.63 6.64
C PHE A 384 5.62 20.83 6.18
N GLY A 385 4.77 21.39 7.03
CA GLY A 385 3.40 21.76 6.71
C GLY A 385 3.32 22.78 5.59
N LEU A 386 4.17 23.82 5.62
CA LEU A 386 4.25 24.83 4.57
C LEU A 386 4.72 24.24 3.24
N VAL A 387 5.72 23.36 3.23
CA VAL A 387 6.18 22.66 2.02
C VAL A 387 5.05 21.83 1.42
N GLY A 388 4.37 21.01 2.23
CA GLY A 388 3.23 20.20 1.78
C GLY A 388 2.08 21.04 1.24
N LEU A 389 1.77 22.17 1.91
CA LEU A 389 0.75 23.12 1.47
C LEU A 389 1.12 23.77 0.13
N LEU A 390 2.35 24.24 -0.03
CA LEU A 390 2.83 24.85 -1.27
C LEU A 390 2.80 23.87 -2.44
N LEU A 391 3.23 22.63 -2.25
CA LEU A 391 3.15 21.58 -3.28
C LEU A 391 1.70 21.29 -3.68
N THR A 392 0.78 21.30 -2.71
CA THR A 392 -0.66 21.09 -2.95
C THR A 392 -1.28 22.27 -3.69
N ILE A 393 -0.98 23.50 -3.30
CA ILE A 393 -1.41 24.72 -4.01
C ILE A 393 -0.85 24.70 -5.44
N ALA A 394 0.41 24.33 -5.63
CA ALA A 394 1.01 24.19 -6.95
C ALA A 394 0.29 23.13 -7.79
N ALA A 395 -0.04 21.96 -7.20
CA ALA A 395 -0.82 20.92 -7.87
C ALA A 395 -2.19 21.44 -8.34
N PHE A 396 -2.97 22.08 -7.46
CA PHE A 396 -4.27 22.66 -7.84
C PHE A 396 -4.14 23.78 -8.88
N TRP A 397 -3.11 24.63 -8.76
CA TRP A 397 -2.82 25.67 -9.74
C TRP A 397 -2.50 25.07 -11.12
N ILE A 398 -1.73 23.97 -11.17
CA ILE A 398 -1.45 23.23 -12.41
C ILE A 398 -2.74 22.69 -13.01
N LEU A 399 -3.59 22.04 -12.20
CA LEU A 399 -4.89 21.52 -12.67
C LEU A 399 -5.74 22.65 -13.26
N PHE A 400 -5.81 23.80 -12.58
CA PHE A 400 -6.57 24.98 -13.03
C PHE A 400 -5.98 25.61 -14.30
N LYS A 401 -4.66 25.77 -14.37
CA LYS A 401 -3.98 26.34 -15.54
C LYS A 401 -4.06 25.44 -16.76
N VAL A 402 -3.95 24.13 -16.61
CA VAL A 402 -4.12 23.17 -17.72
C VAL A 402 -5.54 23.30 -18.30
N GLN A 403 -6.55 23.56 -17.47
CA GLN A 403 -7.91 23.86 -17.93
C GLN A 403 -8.01 25.24 -18.63
N GLY A 404 -7.38 26.29 -18.09
CA GLY A 404 -7.45 27.65 -18.64
C GLY A 404 -6.59 27.91 -19.88
N SER A 405 -5.51 27.14 -20.10
CA SER A 405 -4.52 27.41 -21.15
C SER A 405 -4.97 27.07 -22.58
N ARG A 406 -6.20 26.58 -22.78
CA ARG A 406 -6.82 26.50 -24.12
C ARG A 406 -7.63 27.74 -24.49
N PHE A 407 -7.81 28.69 -23.57
CA PHE A 407 -8.22 30.05 -23.91
C PHE A 407 -6.96 30.87 -24.23
N LYS A 408 -6.47 30.81 -25.46
CA LYS A 408 -5.72 31.96 -26.01
C LYS A 408 -5.95 32.13 -27.51
N VAL A 409 -6.57 33.28 -27.76
CA VAL A 409 -6.76 34.00 -29.00
C VAL A 409 -5.50 33.96 -29.87
N GLN A 410 -5.75 33.66 -31.15
CA GLN A 410 -4.81 33.72 -32.25
C GLN A 410 -4.22 35.13 -32.36
N GLY A 411 -2.90 35.30 -32.14
CA GLY A 411 -2.19 36.53 -32.56
C GLY A 411 -1.39 37.35 -31.53
N SER A 412 -0.97 36.84 -30.36
CA SER A 412 -0.06 37.60 -29.46
C SER A 412 1.42 37.14 -29.55
N PRO A 413 2.42 38.06 -29.66
CA PRO A 413 3.84 37.71 -29.78
C PRO A 413 4.52 37.25 -28.48
N LEU A 414 3.82 37.23 -27.35
CA LEU A 414 4.30 36.70 -26.06
C LEU A 414 4.16 35.17 -25.99
N ALA A 415 4.73 34.49 -26.99
CA ALA A 415 4.77 33.02 -27.13
C ALA A 415 6.15 32.43 -26.82
N TYR A 416 7.03 33.21 -26.18
CA TYR A 416 8.34 32.75 -25.73
C TYR A 416 8.28 32.36 -24.24
N ASP A 417 8.78 31.16 -23.94
CA ASP A 417 8.97 30.55 -22.60
C ASP A 417 7.83 29.77 -21.92
N ARG A 418 6.83 29.30 -22.68
CA ARG A 418 5.74 28.42 -22.17
C ARG A 418 6.16 26.95 -22.02
N GLY A 419 7.46 26.67 -22.06
CA GLY A 419 8.03 25.39 -22.46
C GLY A 419 8.72 24.59 -21.36
N LEU A 420 9.55 25.26 -20.56
CA LEU A 420 10.16 24.64 -19.38
C LEU A 420 9.08 24.38 -18.32
N TRP A 421 8.17 25.36 -18.17
CA TRP A 421 7.04 25.32 -17.24
C TRP A 421 6.06 24.17 -17.50
N THR A 422 5.72 23.88 -18.76
CA THR A 422 4.80 22.77 -19.10
C THR A 422 5.43 21.38 -18.97
N ALA A 423 6.77 21.27 -19.00
CA ALA A 423 7.49 20.02 -18.80
C ALA A 423 7.65 19.67 -17.31
N VAL A 424 7.92 20.67 -16.46
CA VAL A 424 8.03 20.51 -14.99
C VAL A 424 6.66 20.40 -14.32
N CYS A 425 5.66 21.10 -14.84
CA CYS A 425 4.35 21.27 -14.20
C CYS A 425 3.21 20.73 -15.09
N GLY A 426 3.37 19.52 -15.61
CA GLY A 426 2.32 18.83 -16.36
C GLY A 426 1.21 18.26 -15.45
N PRO A 427 0.06 17.84 -16.02
CA PRO A 427 -1.03 17.27 -15.22
C PRO A 427 -0.64 16.00 -14.45
N TRP A 428 0.35 15.23 -14.94
CA TRP A 428 0.87 14.04 -14.26
C TRP A 428 1.57 14.35 -12.93
N SER A 429 2.24 15.50 -12.78
CA SER A 429 2.89 15.84 -11.51
C SER A 429 1.87 16.24 -10.45
N ALA A 430 0.82 16.97 -10.85
CA ALA A 430 -0.31 17.28 -9.97
C ALA A 430 -1.11 16.02 -9.59
N VAL A 431 -1.45 15.17 -10.56
CA VAL A 431 -2.16 13.91 -10.29
C VAL A 431 -1.31 12.98 -9.43
N GLY A 432 -0.02 12.84 -9.71
CA GLY A 432 0.87 12.01 -8.90
C GLY A 432 1.02 12.49 -7.46
N TRP A 433 1.12 13.80 -7.23
CA TRP A 433 1.14 14.40 -5.89
C TRP A 433 -0.18 14.19 -5.13
N LEU A 434 -1.31 14.49 -5.77
CA LEU A 434 -2.62 14.31 -5.14
C LEU A 434 -2.94 12.84 -4.89
N TRP A 435 -2.53 11.95 -5.81
CA TRP A 435 -2.62 10.50 -5.61
C TRP A 435 -1.90 10.08 -4.34
N TYR A 436 -0.65 10.54 -4.15
CA TYR A 436 0.15 10.24 -2.98
C TYR A 436 -0.52 10.69 -1.68
N ILE A 437 -0.99 11.95 -1.61
CA ILE A 437 -1.70 12.46 -0.42
C ILE A 437 -2.98 11.66 -0.16
N ILE A 438 -3.81 11.49 -1.19
CA ILE A 438 -5.13 10.86 -1.05
C ILE A 438 -5.01 9.41 -0.61
N THR A 439 -4.07 8.65 -1.18
CA THR A 439 -3.96 7.21 -0.90
C THR A 439 -3.27 6.91 0.43
N LEU A 440 -2.46 7.82 0.98
CA LEU A 440 -1.88 7.71 2.33
C LEU A 440 -2.85 8.12 3.45
N LEU A 441 -3.83 8.97 3.15
CA LEU A 441 -4.72 9.56 4.15
C LEU A 441 -5.30 8.56 5.18
N PRO A 442 -5.73 7.33 4.81
CA PRO A 442 -6.30 6.38 5.78
C PRO A 442 -5.30 5.85 6.81
N VAL A 443 -3.99 5.92 6.53
CA VAL A 443 -2.93 5.25 7.30
C VAL A 443 -1.88 6.23 7.84
N ILE A 444 -2.05 7.53 7.61
CA ILE A 444 -1.09 8.57 8.01
C ILE A 444 -1.12 8.90 9.52
N GLY A 445 -1.94 8.21 10.30
CA GLY A 445 -2.01 8.38 11.77
C GLY A 445 -3.04 9.39 12.27
N LEU A 446 -3.87 9.99 11.40
CA LEU A 446 -4.98 10.85 11.85
C LEU A 446 -6.01 10.07 12.67
N LEU A 447 -6.43 8.89 12.18
CA LEU A 447 -7.12 7.88 12.97
C LEU A 447 -6.08 6.84 13.39
N GLN A 448 -5.51 7.01 14.60
CA GLN A 448 -4.41 6.17 15.05
C GLN A 448 -4.88 4.77 15.41
N VAL A 449 -4.31 3.80 14.68
CA VAL A 449 -4.46 2.36 14.90
C VAL A 449 -3.07 1.77 15.13
N GLY A 450 -2.88 1.11 16.27
CA GLY A 450 -1.57 0.59 16.68
C GLY A 450 -0.63 1.65 17.28
N ALA A 451 0.61 1.25 17.56
CA ALA A 451 1.59 2.06 18.31
C ALA A 451 2.64 2.75 17.41
N GLN A 452 2.70 2.40 16.13
CA GLN A 452 3.67 2.99 15.19
C GLN A 452 3.25 4.39 14.72
N ALA A 453 4.25 5.27 14.54
CA ALA A 453 4.11 6.60 13.94
C ALA A 453 3.79 6.51 12.45
N HIS A 454 4.53 5.67 11.74
CA HIS A 454 4.41 5.39 10.31
C HIS A 454 4.96 3.97 10.04
N ALA A 455 4.82 3.44 8.82
CA ALA A 455 5.32 2.11 8.43
C ALA A 455 5.53 2.01 6.91
N ASP A 456 6.58 1.30 6.47
CA ASP A 456 6.98 1.25 5.05
C ASP A 456 5.84 0.69 4.17
N ARG A 457 5.15 -0.36 4.63
CA ARG A 457 3.98 -0.97 3.96
C ARG A 457 2.89 0.02 3.55
N TYR A 458 2.76 1.16 4.21
CA TYR A 458 1.75 2.17 3.86
C TYR A 458 2.03 2.86 2.53
N THR A 459 3.23 2.72 1.98
CA THR A 459 3.67 3.42 0.77
C THR A 459 3.44 2.64 -0.53
N TYR A 460 3.00 1.38 -0.44
CA TYR A 460 2.90 0.45 -1.58
C TYR A 460 2.03 0.96 -2.76
N ILE A 461 0.81 1.46 -2.49
CA ILE A 461 -0.03 2.13 -3.50
C ILE A 461 0.32 3.62 -3.67
N PRO A 462 0.59 4.40 -2.59
CA PRO A 462 0.89 5.82 -2.72
C PRO A 462 2.08 6.17 -3.59
N LEU A 463 3.16 5.39 -3.57
CA LEU A 463 4.36 5.70 -4.35
C LEU A 463 4.15 5.54 -5.86
N ILE A 464 3.12 4.82 -6.31
CA ILE A 464 2.74 4.82 -7.73
C ILE A 464 2.53 6.26 -8.22
N GLY A 465 1.89 7.12 -7.43
CA GLY A 465 1.69 8.53 -7.74
C GLY A 465 3.00 9.31 -7.87
N ILE A 466 3.92 9.14 -6.91
CA ILE A 466 5.23 9.81 -6.94
C ILE A 466 6.08 9.31 -8.12
N PHE A 467 6.10 8.01 -8.38
CA PHE A 467 6.80 7.44 -9.53
C PHE A 467 6.23 7.99 -10.84
N ILE A 468 4.90 8.08 -10.98
CA ILE A 468 4.26 8.73 -12.14
C ILE A 468 4.73 10.18 -12.27
N ALA A 469 4.61 10.97 -11.20
CA ALA A 469 4.99 12.38 -11.21
C ALA A 469 6.44 12.59 -11.67
N VAL A 470 7.38 11.84 -11.09
CA VAL A 470 8.81 11.96 -11.38
C VAL A 470 9.14 11.44 -12.78
N VAL A 471 8.76 10.20 -13.10
CA VAL A 471 9.15 9.55 -14.36
C VAL A 471 8.57 10.25 -15.57
N TRP A 472 7.29 10.67 -15.55
CA TRP A 472 6.71 11.41 -16.67
C TRP A 472 7.33 12.79 -16.85
N THR A 473 7.66 13.48 -15.75
CA THR A 473 8.35 14.77 -15.81
C THR A 473 9.70 14.62 -16.52
N PHE A 474 10.52 13.64 -16.14
CA PHE A 474 11.80 13.37 -16.82
C PHE A 474 11.63 12.89 -18.27
N ALA A 475 10.58 12.14 -18.59
CA ALA A 475 10.32 11.67 -19.94
C ALA A 475 10.04 12.82 -20.92
N GLU A 476 9.29 13.84 -20.49
CA GLU A 476 8.97 15.01 -21.32
C GLU A 476 10.19 15.92 -21.56
N PHE A 477 11.09 16.04 -20.58
CA PHE A 477 12.38 16.74 -20.77
C PHE A 477 13.18 16.16 -21.95
N LYS A 478 13.13 14.83 -22.15
CA LYS A 478 13.88 14.11 -23.19
C LYS A 478 13.40 14.40 -24.63
N VAL A 479 12.10 14.67 -24.83
CA VAL A 479 11.53 14.94 -26.15
C VAL A 479 11.96 16.30 -26.69
N ARG A 480 12.25 17.26 -25.80
CA ARG A 480 12.49 18.66 -26.16
C ARG A 480 13.93 18.95 -26.60
N GLY A 481 14.94 18.34 -25.96
CA GLY A 481 16.36 18.52 -26.30
C GLY A 481 16.74 18.05 -27.71
N SER A 482 15.90 17.23 -28.36
CA SER A 482 16.14 16.72 -29.72
C SER A 482 15.60 17.62 -30.85
N ARG A 483 14.89 18.72 -30.53
CA ARG A 483 14.23 19.59 -31.54
C ARG A 483 14.94 20.92 -31.80
N PHE A 484 16.06 21.22 -31.14
CA PHE A 484 16.92 22.36 -31.52
C PHE A 484 17.80 21.99 -32.72
N LYS A 485 17.19 21.77 -33.89
CA LYS A 485 17.86 22.01 -35.17
C LYS A 485 17.33 23.34 -35.67
N VAL A 486 18.16 24.38 -35.56
CA VAL A 486 17.92 25.65 -36.24
C VAL A 486 17.75 25.34 -37.72
N GLN A 487 16.53 25.55 -38.22
CA GLN A 487 16.26 25.52 -39.64
C GLN A 487 17.00 26.71 -40.23
N GLY A 488 18.21 26.47 -40.73
CA GLY A 488 18.97 27.48 -41.45
C GLY A 488 18.18 27.87 -42.69
N SER A 489 17.60 29.06 -42.65
CA SER A 489 17.03 29.73 -43.81
C SER A 489 18.11 29.84 -44.87
N ALA A 490 17.88 29.24 -46.04
CA ALA A 490 18.67 29.52 -47.23
C ALA A 490 18.39 30.97 -47.69
N GLY A 491 19.43 31.81 -47.76
CA GLY A 491 19.40 33.17 -48.32
C GLY A 491 20.75 33.88 -48.09
N PRO A 492 21.27 34.68 -49.04
CA PRO A 492 22.66 34.59 -49.49
C PRO A 492 23.68 35.41 -48.69
N GLN A 493 24.89 34.84 -48.63
CA GLN A 493 26.21 35.47 -48.56
C GLN A 493 26.37 36.77 -47.76
N HIS A 494 26.88 36.67 -46.53
CA HIS A 494 27.92 37.57 -46.00
C HIS A 494 28.63 36.91 -44.80
N PRO A 495 29.97 36.84 -44.74
CA PRO A 495 30.69 36.30 -43.60
C PRO A 495 30.96 37.39 -42.55
N SER A 496 31.24 36.96 -41.33
CA SER A 496 31.76 37.72 -40.17
C SER A 496 30.77 38.48 -39.26
N ALA A 497 30.19 37.76 -38.30
CA ALA A 497 29.98 38.26 -36.94
C ALA A 497 29.96 37.07 -35.95
N HIS A 498 31.01 36.93 -35.15
CA HIS A 498 31.09 35.97 -34.05
C HIS A 498 29.99 36.26 -33.02
N ARG A 499 28.93 35.46 -33.00
CA ARG A 499 27.92 35.46 -31.93
C ARG A 499 28.25 34.32 -30.96
N VAL A 500 29.03 34.64 -29.93
CA VAL A 500 29.26 33.75 -28.78
C VAL A 500 27.93 33.61 -28.03
N SER A 501 27.31 32.42 -28.07
CA SER A 501 26.22 32.08 -27.15
C SER A 501 26.79 31.58 -25.83
N PRO A 502 26.41 32.11 -24.66
CA PRO A 502 26.84 31.55 -23.39
C PRO A 502 25.96 30.32 -23.06
N PHE A 503 26.64 29.19 -22.76
CA PHE A 503 26.11 27.96 -22.16
C PHE A 503 25.19 27.04 -22.99
N PRO A 504 25.73 26.03 -23.68
CA PRO A 504 24.97 24.87 -24.08
C PRO A 504 25.07 23.79 -22.98
N PHE A 505 24.07 23.69 -22.10
CA PHE A 505 23.85 22.48 -21.30
C PHE A 505 23.34 21.36 -22.24
N TYR A 506 24.26 20.70 -22.93
CA TYR A 506 24.00 19.46 -23.66
C TYR A 506 23.83 18.32 -22.66
N VAL A 507 22.65 18.18 -22.05
CA VAL A 507 22.30 16.93 -21.36
C VAL A 507 22.12 15.87 -22.45
N SER A 508 23.12 15.00 -22.60
CA SER A 508 23.12 13.95 -23.62
C SER A 508 21.86 13.08 -23.48
N ARG A 509 21.38 12.53 -24.61
CA ARG A 509 20.20 11.65 -24.72
C ARG A 509 20.26 10.40 -23.80
N PHE A 510 21.43 10.10 -23.24
CA PHE A 510 21.73 8.92 -22.42
C PHE A 510 21.70 9.18 -20.90
N THR A 511 21.85 10.43 -20.47
CA THR A 511 22.06 10.78 -19.05
C THR A 511 20.86 10.43 -18.13
N PRO A 512 19.60 10.78 -18.46
CA PRO A 512 18.44 10.43 -17.60
C PRO A 512 18.13 8.93 -17.56
N GLY A 513 18.35 8.22 -18.67
CA GLY A 513 18.15 6.77 -18.73
C GLY A 513 19.20 6.02 -17.89
N ALA A 514 20.45 6.45 -17.96
CA ALA A 514 21.53 5.90 -17.14
C ALA A 514 21.29 6.15 -15.64
N LEU A 515 20.84 7.36 -15.25
CA LEU A 515 20.48 7.67 -13.88
C LEU A 515 19.32 6.81 -13.37
N ALA A 516 18.28 6.60 -14.18
CA ALA A 516 17.16 5.72 -13.81
C ALA A 516 17.62 4.27 -13.61
N VAL A 517 18.50 3.74 -14.49
CA VAL A 517 19.05 2.39 -14.34
C VAL A 517 19.96 2.27 -13.11
N ALA A 518 20.77 3.30 -12.82
CA ALA A 518 21.59 3.34 -11.61
C ALA A 518 20.72 3.35 -10.35
N ALA A 519 19.68 4.19 -10.31
CA ALA A 519 18.73 4.24 -9.20
C ALA A 519 18.02 2.89 -9.01
N LEU A 520 17.54 2.26 -10.10
CA LEU A 520 16.94 0.93 -10.04
C LEU A 520 17.92 -0.13 -9.51
N SER A 521 19.19 -0.05 -9.91
CA SER A 521 20.23 -0.99 -9.45
C SER A 521 20.48 -0.84 -7.95
N VAL A 522 20.54 0.40 -7.45
CA VAL A 522 20.64 0.70 -6.01
C VAL A 522 19.41 0.16 -5.27
N CYS A 523 18.20 0.46 -5.76
CA CYS A 523 16.96 -0.08 -5.18
C CYS A 523 16.98 -1.62 -5.14
N CYS A 524 17.43 -2.31 -6.19
CA CYS A 524 17.53 -3.77 -6.20
C CYS A 524 18.48 -4.30 -5.11
N VAL A 525 19.63 -3.66 -4.90
CA VAL A 525 20.61 -4.07 -3.88
C VAL A 525 20.05 -3.84 -2.48
N LEU A 526 19.49 -2.65 -2.23
CA LEU A 526 18.88 -2.30 -0.95
C LEU A 526 17.68 -3.20 -0.62
N SER A 527 16.81 -3.46 -1.59
CA SER A 527 15.67 -4.36 -1.42
C SER A 527 16.10 -5.78 -1.12
N ARG A 528 17.13 -6.31 -1.79
CA ARG A 528 17.69 -7.62 -1.44
C ARG A 528 18.22 -7.69 -0.01
N GLY A 529 18.88 -6.63 0.45
CA GLY A 529 19.32 -6.51 1.84
C GLY A 529 18.13 -6.49 2.80
N GLN A 530 17.11 -5.68 2.49
CA GLN A 530 15.92 -5.56 3.32
C GLN A 530 15.12 -6.86 3.38
N VAL A 531 15.01 -7.62 2.29
CA VAL A 531 14.33 -8.94 2.29
C VAL A 531 14.98 -9.88 3.30
N GLN A 532 16.30 -9.81 3.51
CA GLN A 532 17.00 -10.66 4.47
C GLN A 532 16.76 -10.26 5.94
N VAL A 533 16.30 -9.04 6.20
CA VAL A 533 15.87 -8.61 7.53
C VAL A 533 14.62 -9.40 7.97
N TRP A 534 13.73 -9.71 7.02
CA TRP A 534 12.52 -10.50 7.21
C TRP A 534 12.76 -12.02 7.26
N HIS A 535 13.98 -12.45 7.56
CA HIS A 535 14.33 -13.88 7.60
C HIS A 535 13.75 -14.61 8.80
N ASP A 536 13.82 -14.00 9.99
CA ASP A 536 13.29 -14.55 11.23
C ASP A 536 13.04 -13.43 12.25
N THR A 537 12.31 -13.76 13.32
CA THR A 537 11.95 -12.84 14.41
C THR A 537 13.16 -12.12 15.03
N PHE A 538 14.28 -12.81 15.24
CA PHE A 538 15.46 -12.23 15.89
C PHE A 538 16.13 -11.19 14.99
N ARG A 539 16.31 -11.51 13.70
CA ARG A 539 16.84 -10.57 12.71
C ARG A 539 15.95 -9.35 12.53
N LEU A 540 14.63 -9.56 12.45
CA LEU A 540 13.67 -8.49 12.22
C LEU A 540 13.71 -7.46 13.36
N TYR A 541 13.57 -7.90 14.60
CA TYR A 541 13.55 -6.99 15.75
C TYR A 541 14.93 -6.49 16.13
N GLY A 542 15.98 -7.31 16.00
CA GLY A 542 17.36 -6.85 16.18
C GLY A 542 17.73 -5.74 15.20
N HIS A 543 17.30 -5.84 13.93
CA HIS A 543 17.48 -4.76 12.96
C HIS A 543 16.68 -3.50 13.34
N ALA A 544 15.41 -3.66 13.74
CA ALA A 544 14.58 -2.54 14.16
C ALA A 544 15.20 -1.78 15.34
N ILE A 545 15.70 -2.48 16.36
CA ILE A 545 16.40 -1.91 17.52
C ILE A 545 17.69 -1.20 17.10
N ALA A 546 18.45 -1.76 16.15
CA ALA A 546 19.70 -1.15 15.67
C ALA A 546 19.48 0.13 14.85
N VAL A 547 18.31 0.27 14.23
CA VAL A 547 17.99 1.36 13.30
C VAL A 547 17.16 2.47 13.93
N THR A 548 16.27 2.11 14.86
CA THR A 548 15.33 3.03 15.49
C THR A 548 15.74 3.33 16.93
N ARG A 549 15.31 4.48 17.44
CA ARG A 549 15.56 4.87 18.84
C ARG A 549 14.32 4.60 19.68
N ASP A 550 14.51 4.23 20.93
CA ASP A 550 13.45 4.03 21.92
C ASP A 550 12.31 3.13 21.38
N ASN A 551 12.66 1.97 20.81
CA ASN A 551 11.69 1.06 20.19
C ASN A 551 11.19 0.00 21.17
N ALA A 552 10.33 0.43 22.09
CA ALA A 552 9.77 -0.43 23.12
C ALA A 552 9.04 -1.65 22.55
N LEU A 553 8.36 -1.50 21.42
CA LEU A 553 7.64 -2.60 20.76
C LEU A 553 8.60 -3.65 20.19
N ALA A 554 9.70 -3.25 19.57
CA ALA A 554 10.70 -4.18 19.05
C ALA A 554 11.41 -4.94 20.19
N HIS A 555 11.81 -4.24 21.24
CA HIS A 555 12.38 -4.85 22.45
C HIS A 555 11.42 -5.84 23.10
N GLN A 556 10.15 -5.45 23.26
CA GLN A 556 9.10 -6.30 23.81
C GLN A 556 8.89 -7.60 23.03
N ASN A 557 8.81 -7.51 21.70
CA ASN A 557 8.56 -8.67 20.85
C ASN A 557 9.79 -9.60 20.79
N LEU A 558 11.01 -9.03 20.76
CA LEU A 558 12.25 -9.80 20.87
C LEU A 558 12.33 -10.55 22.19
N ALA A 559 12.01 -9.88 23.31
CA ALA A 559 11.95 -10.47 24.64
C ALA A 559 10.92 -11.61 24.72
N ALA A 560 9.74 -11.42 24.13
CA ALA A 560 8.70 -12.45 24.07
C ALA A 560 9.17 -13.69 23.30
N GLU A 561 9.88 -13.51 22.20
CA GLU A 561 10.47 -14.61 21.43
C GLU A 561 11.56 -15.36 22.22
N LEU A 562 12.46 -14.62 22.88
CA LEU A 562 13.49 -15.21 23.75
C LEU A 562 12.88 -16.06 24.86
N ASN A 563 11.84 -15.53 25.52
CA ASN A 563 11.11 -16.23 26.57
C ASN A 563 10.38 -17.46 26.03
N GLN A 564 9.74 -17.37 24.85
CA GLN A 564 9.11 -18.51 24.20
C GLN A 564 10.13 -19.61 23.87
N LYS A 565 11.32 -19.23 23.39
CA LYS A 565 12.42 -20.15 23.13
C LYS A 565 12.91 -20.82 24.41
N ALA A 566 13.06 -20.07 25.51
CA ALA A 566 13.39 -20.61 26.82
C ALA A 566 12.36 -21.64 27.32
N VAL A 567 11.06 -21.34 27.16
CA VAL A 567 9.97 -22.27 27.50
C VAL A 567 10.05 -23.54 26.65
N SER A 568 10.32 -23.43 25.35
CA SER A 568 10.46 -24.59 24.47
C SER A 568 11.61 -25.51 24.90
N PHE A 569 12.75 -24.95 25.29
CA PHE A 569 13.88 -25.71 25.82
C PHE A 569 13.58 -26.34 27.17
N ARG A 570 12.81 -25.67 28.03
CA ARG A 570 12.36 -26.24 29.32
C ARG A 570 11.45 -27.46 29.11
N LEU A 571 10.60 -27.46 28.08
CA LEU A 571 9.77 -28.62 27.72
C LEU A 571 10.59 -29.79 27.18
N LEU A 572 11.70 -29.49 26.48
CA LEU A 572 12.67 -30.47 26.00
C LEU A 572 13.65 -30.96 27.07
N LEU A 573 13.41 -30.69 28.35
CA LEU A 573 14.27 -31.09 29.47
C LEU A 573 13.71 -32.33 30.21
N PRO A 574 13.51 -33.49 29.56
CA PRO A 574 13.06 -34.68 30.27
C PRO A 574 14.16 -35.17 31.21
N LYS A 575 13.75 -35.86 32.27
CA LYS A 575 14.64 -36.48 33.27
C LYS A 575 15.58 -37.55 32.67
N THR A 576 15.34 -37.97 31.43
CA THR A 576 16.09 -39.01 30.70
C THR A 576 17.35 -38.50 30.02
N LEU A 577 17.55 -37.18 29.89
CA LEU A 577 18.78 -36.61 29.32
C LEU A 577 19.99 -36.85 30.24
N ALA A 578 21.18 -36.98 29.67
CA ALA A 578 22.41 -37.11 30.45
C ALA A 578 22.63 -35.86 31.33
N PRO A 579 23.19 -35.98 32.56
CA PRO A 579 23.38 -34.84 33.47
C PRO A 579 24.15 -33.66 32.85
N ALA A 580 25.14 -33.93 31.99
CA ALA A 580 25.90 -32.90 31.30
C ALA A 580 25.04 -32.11 30.28
N GLU A 581 24.16 -32.79 29.54
CA GLU A 581 23.24 -32.15 28.61
C GLU A 581 22.17 -31.35 29.35
N GLN A 582 21.67 -31.87 30.47
CA GLN A 582 20.76 -31.14 31.35
C GLN A 582 21.40 -29.85 31.88
N ALA A 583 22.66 -29.91 32.34
CA ALA A 583 23.39 -28.73 32.81
C ALA A 583 23.57 -27.69 31.69
N ARG A 584 23.95 -28.13 30.48
CA ARG A 584 24.08 -27.27 29.30
C ARG A 584 22.76 -26.59 28.95
N LEU A 585 21.67 -27.36 28.89
CA LEU A 585 20.35 -26.83 28.53
C LEU A 585 19.81 -25.88 29.61
N ARG A 586 20.03 -26.18 30.89
CA ARG A 586 19.70 -25.26 32.00
C ARG A 586 20.46 -23.94 31.90
N SER A 587 21.76 -23.98 31.58
CA SER A 587 22.55 -22.77 31.34
C SER A 587 22.01 -21.95 30.17
N GLN A 588 21.68 -22.61 29.05
CA GLN A 588 21.05 -21.95 27.90
C GLN A 588 19.68 -21.34 28.21
N ILE A 589 18.82 -22.06 28.96
CA ILE A 589 17.53 -21.53 29.41
C ILE A 589 17.74 -20.31 30.29
N SER A 590 18.67 -20.39 31.26
CA SER A 590 18.96 -19.27 32.15
C SER A 590 19.40 -18.04 31.34
N GLN A 591 20.32 -18.22 30.39
CA GLN A 591 20.80 -17.15 29.53
C GLN A 591 19.66 -16.53 28.71
N LEU A 592 18.80 -17.34 28.08
CA LEU A 592 17.66 -16.84 27.31
C LEU A 592 16.66 -16.05 28.18
N GLU A 593 16.42 -16.52 29.41
CA GLU A 593 15.56 -15.81 30.37
C GLU A 593 16.20 -14.48 30.81
N ASP A 594 17.52 -14.44 31.02
CA ASP A 594 18.25 -13.20 31.35
C ASP A 594 18.25 -12.21 30.19
N ASP A 595 18.46 -12.70 28.96
CA ASP A 595 18.35 -11.92 27.73
C ASP A 595 16.93 -11.35 27.57
N ALA A 596 15.90 -12.17 27.79
CA ALA A 596 14.51 -11.71 27.73
C ALA A 596 14.21 -10.62 28.77
N ILE A 597 14.70 -10.76 30.00
CA ILE A 597 14.53 -9.73 31.04
C ILE A 597 15.23 -8.43 30.65
N ARG A 598 16.44 -8.50 30.10
CA ARG A 598 17.16 -7.30 29.62
C ARG A 598 16.39 -6.57 28.52
N GLU A 599 15.86 -7.31 27.55
CA GLU A 599 15.06 -6.73 26.47
C GLU A 599 13.72 -6.17 26.99
N TYR A 600 13.05 -6.85 27.92
CA TYR A 600 11.86 -6.30 28.57
C TYR A 600 12.15 -5.03 29.38
N GLN A 601 13.28 -4.96 30.06
CA GLN A 601 13.72 -3.76 30.76
C GLN A 601 13.97 -2.63 29.76
N ALA A 602 14.68 -2.89 28.66
CA ALA A 602 14.89 -1.91 27.59
C ALA A 602 13.56 -1.41 26.99
N ALA A 603 12.54 -2.27 26.89
CA ALA A 603 11.21 -1.87 26.46
C ALA A 603 10.55 -0.88 27.44
N VAL A 604 10.64 -1.14 28.74
CA VAL A 604 10.14 -0.25 29.81
C VAL A 604 10.92 1.06 29.85
N ASP A 605 12.24 1.01 29.67
CA ASP A 605 13.10 2.21 29.67
C ASP A 605 12.80 3.10 28.45
N ALA A 606 12.50 2.49 27.31
CA ALA A 606 12.11 3.20 26.09
C ALA A 606 10.71 3.84 26.20
N ASP A 607 9.77 3.15 26.86
CA ASP A 607 8.38 3.57 27.02
C ASP A 607 7.84 3.16 28.41
N PRO A 608 8.02 4.03 29.43
CA PRO A 608 7.61 3.74 30.80
C PRO A 608 6.11 3.53 30.99
N ASP A 609 5.28 3.97 30.03
CA ASP A 609 3.83 3.79 30.07
C ASP A 609 3.39 2.51 29.34
N TYR A 610 4.33 1.65 28.92
CA TYR A 610 4.00 0.42 28.20
C TYR A 610 3.54 -0.70 29.14
N ALA A 611 2.25 -0.71 29.48
CA ALA A 611 1.65 -1.69 30.40
C ALA A 611 1.97 -3.16 30.08
N LEU A 612 2.02 -3.53 28.79
CA LEU A 612 2.31 -4.90 28.36
C LEU A 612 3.78 -5.30 28.62
N ALA A 613 4.73 -4.35 28.48
CA ALA A 613 6.13 -4.60 28.81
C ALA A 613 6.31 -4.79 30.32
N HIS A 614 5.69 -3.93 31.13
CA HIS A 614 5.65 -4.09 32.58
C HIS A 614 5.08 -5.45 33.01
N GLY A 615 3.94 -5.86 32.46
CA GLY A 615 3.30 -7.13 32.83
C GLY A 615 4.13 -8.37 32.46
N ASN A 616 4.80 -8.34 31.31
CA ASN A 616 5.66 -9.42 30.86
C ASN A 616 7.02 -9.45 31.58
N LEU A 617 7.59 -8.29 31.88
CA LEU A 617 8.78 -8.15 32.72
C LEU A 617 8.51 -8.71 34.11
N GLY A 618 7.37 -8.36 34.71
CA GLY A 618 6.94 -8.89 36.01
C GLY A 618 6.88 -10.43 36.01
N LEU A 619 6.24 -11.02 35.00
CA LEU A 619 6.19 -12.48 34.86
C LEU A 619 7.58 -13.13 34.68
N ALA A 620 8.47 -12.50 33.90
CA ALA A 620 9.82 -13.01 33.70
C ALA A 620 10.65 -12.95 35.00
N LEU A 621 10.56 -11.85 35.73
CA LEU A 621 11.22 -11.67 37.04
C LEU A 621 10.69 -12.65 38.08
N PHE A 622 9.38 -12.90 38.11
CA PHE A 622 8.77 -13.91 38.98
C PHE A 622 9.39 -15.30 38.75
N ARG A 623 9.53 -15.72 37.49
CA ARG A 623 10.13 -17.02 37.13
C ARG A 623 11.60 -17.15 37.55
N LYS A 624 12.32 -16.02 37.65
CA LYS A 624 13.70 -15.94 38.16
C LYS A 624 13.79 -15.82 39.67
N GLY A 625 12.66 -15.81 40.39
CA GLY A 625 12.60 -15.65 41.85
C GLY A 625 12.80 -14.21 42.33
N ARG A 626 12.83 -13.22 41.43
CA ARG A 626 12.96 -11.79 41.77
C ARG A 626 11.60 -11.22 42.15
N LEU A 627 11.09 -11.66 43.30
CA LEU A 627 9.69 -11.48 43.70
C LEU A 627 9.27 -10.02 43.89
N ASN A 628 10.07 -9.21 44.58
CA ASN A 628 9.73 -7.81 44.83
C ASN A 628 9.65 -6.98 43.54
N GLU A 629 10.57 -7.21 42.62
CA GLU A 629 10.58 -6.53 41.32
C GLU A 629 9.41 -6.99 40.44
N SER A 630 9.07 -8.28 40.49
CA SER A 630 7.85 -8.80 39.86
C SER A 630 6.58 -8.09 40.34
N ILE A 631 6.44 -7.89 41.66
CA ILE A 631 5.29 -7.18 42.24
C ILE A 631 5.27 -5.75 41.72
N TYR A 632 6.39 -5.02 41.80
CA TYR A 632 6.49 -3.63 41.32
C TYR A 632 6.06 -3.49 39.86
N HIS A 633 6.62 -4.28 38.95
CA HIS A 633 6.26 -4.17 37.53
C HIS A 633 4.82 -4.62 37.24
N SER A 634 4.30 -5.60 37.97
CA SER A 634 2.90 -6.02 37.82
C SER A 634 1.92 -4.96 38.35
N GLU A 635 2.27 -4.24 39.43
CA GLU A 635 1.52 -3.08 39.93
C GLU A 635 1.51 -1.94 38.92
N GLN A 636 2.65 -1.63 38.28
CA GLN A 636 2.69 -0.62 37.22
C GLN A 636 1.81 -1.02 36.03
N ALA A 637 1.84 -2.30 35.61
CA ALA A 637 1.00 -2.78 34.53
C ALA A 637 -0.50 -2.62 34.82
N VAL A 638 -0.94 -2.95 36.04
CA VAL A 638 -2.32 -2.76 36.49
C VAL A 638 -2.68 -1.27 36.59
N LYS A 639 -1.77 -0.42 37.06
CA LYS A 639 -1.98 1.03 37.15
C LYS A 639 -2.17 1.67 35.77
N LEU A 640 -1.33 1.28 34.80
CA LEU A 640 -1.37 1.80 33.43
C LEU A 640 -2.55 1.25 32.63
N MET A 641 -2.94 -0.01 32.88
CA MET A 641 -4.05 -0.66 32.20
C MET A 641 -4.92 -1.46 33.20
N PRO A 642 -5.88 -0.81 33.88
CA PRO A 642 -6.70 -1.45 34.92
C PRO A 642 -7.61 -2.60 34.44
N ASN A 643 -7.79 -2.75 33.13
CA ASN A 643 -8.53 -3.87 32.52
C ASN A 643 -7.60 -4.97 31.98
N PHE A 644 -6.31 -4.94 32.31
CA PHE A 644 -5.35 -5.95 31.87
C PHE A 644 -5.41 -7.20 32.76
N ALA A 645 -6.33 -8.10 32.45
CA ALA A 645 -6.55 -9.35 33.20
C ALA A 645 -5.25 -10.14 33.46
N GLY A 646 -4.36 -10.22 32.47
CA GLY A 646 -3.07 -10.91 32.59
C GLY A 646 -2.14 -10.28 33.64
N ALA A 647 -2.12 -8.95 33.76
CA ALA A 647 -1.34 -8.27 34.78
C ALA A 647 -1.92 -8.47 36.18
N HIS A 648 -3.24 -8.42 36.35
CA HIS A 648 -3.90 -8.75 37.62
C HIS A 648 -3.59 -10.19 38.05
N ARG A 649 -3.63 -11.15 37.12
CA ARG A 649 -3.24 -12.54 37.38
C ARG A 649 -1.78 -12.64 37.82
N ASN A 650 -0.85 -12.01 37.10
CA ASN A 650 0.58 -12.04 37.43
C ASN A 650 0.86 -11.40 38.81
N LEU A 651 0.20 -10.27 39.10
CA LEU A 651 0.30 -9.59 40.39
C LEU A 651 -0.23 -10.48 41.52
N GLY A 652 -1.41 -11.10 41.35
CA GLY A 652 -1.98 -11.99 42.34
C GLY A 652 -1.12 -13.22 42.64
N ILE A 653 -0.51 -13.82 41.61
CA ILE A 653 0.44 -14.93 41.79
C ILE A 653 1.67 -14.48 42.61
N ALA A 654 2.23 -13.32 42.27
CA ALA A 654 3.39 -12.77 42.97
C ALA A 654 3.07 -12.43 44.43
N LEU A 655 1.93 -11.77 44.69
CA LEU A 655 1.47 -11.44 46.04
C LEU A 655 1.22 -12.68 46.90
N GLY A 656 0.58 -13.71 46.33
CA GLY A 656 0.33 -14.96 47.04
C GLY A 656 1.62 -15.67 47.43
N THR A 657 2.61 -15.65 46.53
CA THR A 657 3.95 -16.20 46.79
C THR A 657 4.70 -15.40 47.86
N ALA A 658 4.45 -14.10 47.96
CA ALA A 658 4.99 -13.24 49.03
C ALA A 658 4.26 -13.38 50.38
N GLY A 659 3.24 -14.25 50.47
CA GLY A 659 2.43 -14.44 51.67
C GLY A 659 1.30 -13.40 51.84
N ARG A 660 1.13 -12.47 50.91
CA ARG A 660 0.05 -11.47 50.90
C ARG A 660 -1.22 -12.07 50.27
N VAL A 661 -1.74 -13.12 50.89
CA VAL A 661 -2.82 -13.96 50.34
C VAL A 661 -4.12 -13.18 50.11
N ASP A 662 -4.41 -12.19 50.96
CA ASP A 662 -5.63 -11.37 50.85
C ASP A 662 -5.61 -10.50 49.59
N ASP A 663 -4.51 -9.75 49.41
CA ASP A 663 -4.30 -8.94 48.20
C ASP A 663 -4.27 -9.82 46.95
N ALA A 664 -3.70 -11.03 47.05
CA ALA A 664 -3.69 -11.99 45.95
C ALA A 664 -5.11 -12.41 45.52
N ILE A 665 -5.99 -12.71 46.47
CA ILE A 665 -7.39 -13.07 46.21
C ILE A 665 -8.11 -11.91 45.50
N ASP A 666 -7.89 -10.68 45.93
CA ASP A 666 -8.54 -9.50 45.33
C ASP A 666 -8.09 -9.29 43.88
N GLN A 667 -6.79 -9.36 43.61
CA GLN A 667 -6.27 -9.23 42.25
C GLN A 667 -6.72 -10.39 41.34
N LEU A 668 -6.73 -11.63 41.85
CA LEU A 668 -7.16 -12.80 41.09
C LEU A 668 -8.67 -12.79 40.80
N ARG A 669 -9.50 -12.24 41.69
CA ARG A 669 -10.93 -12.00 41.42
C ARG A 669 -11.13 -11.04 40.27
N ILE A 670 -10.42 -9.90 40.28
CA ILE A 670 -10.46 -8.94 39.16
C ILE A 670 -10.02 -9.62 37.86
N ALA A 671 -8.95 -10.42 37.88
CA ALA A 671 -8.50 -11.16 36.71
C ALA A 671 -9.59 -12.12 36.15
N VAL A 672 -10.30 -12.83 37.03
CA VAL A 672 -11.40 -13.73 36.66
C VAL A 672 -12.62 -12.96 36.17
N ASP A 673 -12.93 -11.80 36.74
CA ASP A 673 -14.06 -10.96 36.31
C ASP A 673 -13.80 -10.37 34.92
N LEU A 674 -12.56 -9.93 34.67
CA LEU A 674 -12.13 -9.41 33.36
C LEU A 674 -12.02 -10.51 32.30
N ALA A 675 -11.57 -11.71 32.69
CA ALA A 675 -11.40 -12.86 31.80
C ALA A 675 -11.99 -14.14 32.42
N PRO A 676 -13.33 -14.35 32.34
CA PRO A 676 -14.01 -15.47 32.99
C PRO A 676 -13.57 -16.85 32.51
N THR A 677 -12.94 -16.95 31.34
CA THR A 677 -12.45 -18.20 30.75
C THR A 677 -10.96 -18.46 31.03
N ASP A 678 -10.25 -17.56 31.73
CA ASP A 678 -8.84 -17.77 32.08
C ASP A 678 -8.71 -18.85 33.18
N LEU A 679 -8.39 -20.06 32.75
CA LEU A 679 -8.18 -21.21 33.63
C LEU A 679 -7.08 -20.94 34.66
N SER A 680 -5.99 -20.29 34.24
CA SER A 680 -4.85 -20.02 35.11
C SER A 680 -5.23 -19.04 36.22
N ALA A 681 -6.00 -17.99 35.91
CA ALA A 681 -6.50 -17.07 36.92
C ALA A 681 -7.41 -17.77 37.95
N ARG A 682 -8.34 -18.63 37.49
CA ARG A 682 -9.24 -19.38 38.37
C ARG A 682 -8.52 -20.41 39.25
N GLU A 683 -7.55 -21.13 38.69
CA GLU A 683 -6.75 -22.10 39.43
C GLU A 683 -5.93 -21.42 40.54
N ASN A 684 -5.29 -20.29 40.22
CA ASN A 684 -4.54 -19.52 41.22
C ASN A 684 -5.48 -18.90 42.26
N LEU A 685 -6.68 -18.45 41.87
CA LEU A 685 -7.68 -17.96 42.83
C LEU A 685 -8.11 -19.07 43.80
N ALA A 686 -8.39 -20.27 43.29
CA ALA A 686 -8.73 -21.42 44.11
C ALA A 686 -7.60 -21.77 45.10
N TYR A 687 -6.35 -21.76 44.64
CA TYR A 687 -5.19 -21.99 45.48
C TYR A 687 -5.06 -20.96 46.61
N ALA A 688 -5.23 -19.66 46.29
CA ALA A 688 -5.19 -18.60 47.29
C ALA A 688 -6.34 -18.73 48.30
N LEU A 689 -7.55 -19.08 47.85
CA LEU A 689 -8.71 -19.33 48.71
C LEU A 689 -8.50 -20.54 49.63
N LEU A 690 -7.92 -21.64 49.15
CA LEU A 690 -7.56 -22.80 49.96
C LEU A 690 -6.54 -22.44 51.03
N THR A 691 -5.52 -21.65 50.67
CA THR A 691 -4.50 -21.17 51.62
C THR A 691 -5.13 -20.34 52.74
N LYS A 692 -6.21 -19.61 52.45
CA LYS A 692 -6.99 -18.83 53.43
C LYS A 692 -8.06 -19.66 54.17
N GLY A 693 -8.20 -20.95 53.88
CA GLY A 693 -9.23 -21.82 54.50
C GLY A 693 -10.65 -21.67 53.92
N ARG A 694 -10.81 -20.98 52.78
CA ARG A 694 -12.09 -20.78 52.09
C ARG A 694 -12.39 -21.91 51.10
N THR A 695 -12.49 -23.13 51.62
CA THR A 695 -12.58 -24.36 50.82
C THR A 695 -13.80 -24.40 49.89
N ASN A 696 -14.96 -23.93 50.35
CA ASN A 696 -16.19 -23.92 49.53
C ASN A 696 -16.05 -23.02 48.29
N ASP A 697 -15.47 -21.83 48.46
CA ASP A 697 -15.25 -20.89 47.35
C ASP A 697 -14.20 -21.41 46.36
N ALA A 698 -13.15 -22.05 46.87
CA ALA A 698 -12.13 -22.68 46.03
C ALA A 698 -12.72 -23.81 45.18
N ASN A 699 -13.53 -24.69 45.79
CA ASN A 699 -14.20 -25.77 45.08
C ASN A 699 -15.15 -25.26 43.99
N ALA A 700 -15.83 -24.13 44.23
CA ALA A 700 -16.66 -23.50 43.20
C ALA A 700 -15.84 -23.05 41.98
N GLN A 701 -14.67 -22.44 42.21
CA GLN A 701 -13.77 -22.05 41.11
C GLN A 701 -13.24 -23.27 40.35
N LEU A 702 -12.79 -24.31 41.05
CA LEU A 702 -12.30 -25.55 40.44
C LEU A 702 -13.39 -26.30 39.66
N ALA A 703 -14.63 -26.27 40.13
CA ALA A 703 -15.77 -26.85 39.39
C ALA A 703 -15.98 -26.12 38.05
N ILE A 704 -15.82 -24.80 38.01
CA ILE A 704 -15.88 -24.03 36.76
C ILE A 704 -14.70 -24.37 35.85
N VAL A 705 -13.48 -24.46 36.39
CA VAL A 705 -12.28 -24.89 35.62
C VAL A 705 -12.51 -26.25 34.98
N ALA A 706 -13.10 -27.21 35.71
CA ALA A 706 -13.41 -28.53 35.19
C ALA A 706 -14.44 -28.48 34.05
N ARG A 707 -15.48 -27.64 34.15
CA ARG A 707 -16.47 -27.44 33.07
C ARG A 707 -15.84 -26.82 31.83
N LEU A 708 -15.06 -25.76 32.00
CA LEU A 708 -14.37 -25.07 30.91
C LEU A 708 -13.39 -25.99 30.18
N ARG A 709 -12.64 -26.85 30.90
CA ARG A 709 -11.76 -27.86 30.28
C ARG A 709 -12.52 -28.90 29.45
N GLN A 710 -13.79 -29.16 29.77
CA GLN A 710 -14.66 -30.06 29.01
C GLN A 710 -15.37 -29.35 27.84
N GLY A 711 -15.09 -28.06 27.60
CA GLY A 711 -15.77 -27.27 26.57
C GLY A 711 -17.25 -27.00 26.85
N ARG A 712 -17.65 -27.05 28.13
CA ARG A 712 -19.04 -26.87 28.59
C ARG A 712 -19.26 -25.57 29.34
#